data_AF-Q13WS1-F1
#
_entry.id   AF-Q13WS1-F1
#
_cell.length_a   1.000
_cell.length_b   1.000
_cell.length_c   1.000
_cell.angle_alpha   90.00
_cell.angle_beta   90.00
_cell.angle_gamma   90.00
#
_symmetry.space_group_name_H-M   'P 1'
#
loop_
_entity.id
_entity.type
_entity.pdbx_description
1 polymer ?
#
loop_
_entity_poly.entity_id
_entity_poly.type
_entity_poly.pdbx_seq_one_letter_code
_entity_poly.pdbx_strand_id
1 'polypeptide(L)'
;MKKPEARIEPYTHPAAGWGALKYVAINLIKEKVTGGDYRMLLKQNQPDGFDCPGCAWPDREHASTFEFCENGVKAVAAEATSKRVTPAFFEQHTVAELMTQSDFELEQHGRLTDPLVYDTLRDRYVPIGWDQAFDLIAAHLKRLDDPDRAAFYTSGRASNEAAFLYQLFVRMYGTNNFPDCSNMCHEATSRGLPHTVGIGKGTVTLDDFEHADTLLIFGQNPATNHPRMLGELRECAKRGATIVSINPLKERGLERFASPQHPVEMLTMGSTKISSVFIRPKVGGDFALIKGVAKRVIELDDEALASGLERVLDVAFIAEHTVGFDAFADDLRAESWDTIVAEAGVPFEDVLKLADIYVKGRAVISTWGMGLTQHKNSVPTVQILSNLMMMRGNIGRRGAGLCPVRGHSNVQGDRTVGIEERPTQAFLDRLGEVYDFEPPREHGLDVVNTIQAMLDGKVKVFIGLGGNFSIATPDTPRTWDAMRSCDLTVHITTKLNRSHLVHGRDALILPTLGRTEIDLQNGVAQGVSVEDSMSMVHISYGMNKPASENLLSEIAIVARMAHATLGSGKVDWLAHAADYSLIRDGIARVIEGFTDYNERLKNPGGFHLGVASRERIWKTPSGKAQFLVHAIDVATPIHQARKAHGERLLTLMTTRSHDQYNTTIYGLDDRYRGVYGQRRVLFANKDDLAMLGFVAGQRVDITSVWADGIERHAEGFLLVEYDIPRGCLGAYYPETNPLVPLSSVADGAGTPTSKSIPVLLTASAVEAVAA
;
A
#
# COMPACT_ATOMS: atom_id res chain seq x y z
N MET A 1 15.03 -25.79 -16.42
CA MET A 1 13.57 -25.97 -16.56
C MET A 1 13.14 -25.29 -17.86
N LYS A 2 12.29 -25.93 -18.69
CA LYS A 2 11.68 -25.23 -19.85
C LYS A 2 10.93 -23.99 -19.34
N LYS A 3 11.01 -22.86 -20.06
CA LYS A 3 10.17 -21.68 -19.75
C LYS A 3 8.70 -22.14 -19.73
N PRO A 4 7.91 -21.78 -18.69
CA PRO A 4 6.49 -22.08 -18.69
C PRO A 4 5.83 -21.41 -19.89
N GLU A 5 4.97 -22.15 -20.59
CA GLU A 5 4.26 -21.65 -21.76
C GLU A 5 3.15 -20.69 -21.33
N ALA A 6 3.12 -19.49 -21.91
CA ALA A 6 2.14 -18.46 -21.57
C ALA A 6 0.73 -18.90 -21.99
N ARG A 7 -0.24 -18.86 -21.07
CA ARG A 7 -1.63 -19.23 -21.37
C ARG A 7 -2.65 -18.53 -20.48
N ILE A 8 -3.91 -18.55 -20.93
CA ILE A 8 -5.08 -18.12 -20.17
C ILE A 8 -5.96 -19.35 -19.92
N GLU A 9 -6.17 -19.69 -18.65
CA GLU A 9 -6.92 -20.88 -18.25
C GLU A 9 -7.77 -20.58 -16.99
N PRO A 10 -9.11 -20.74 -17.03
CA PRO A 10 -9.96 -20.41 -15.88
C PRO A 10 -9.62 -21.22 -14.63
N TYR A 11 -9.54 -20.54 -13.49
CA TYR A 11 -9.39 -21.19 -12.19
C TYR A 11 -10.75 -21.35 -11.50
N THR A 12 -11.08 -22.58 -11.14
CA THR A 12 -12.40 -22.98 -10.59
C THR A 12 -12.36 -23.42 -9.14
N HIS A 13 -11.16 -23.54 -8.55
CA HIS A 13 -10.97 -23.94 -7.16
C HIS A 13 -11.12 -22.75 -6.20
N PRO A 14 -11.37 -22.98 -4.89
CA PRO A 14 -11.41 -21.91 -3.90
C PRO A 14 -10.04 -21.25 -3.72
N ALA A 15 -10.01 -20.03 -3.19
CA ALA A 15 -8.77 -19.42 -2.75
C ALA A 15 -8.12 -20.22 -1.59
N ALA A 16 -6.78 -20.24 -1.58
CA ALA A 16 -5.93 -21.00 -0.67
C ALA A 16 -6.04 -22.55 -0.77
N GLY A 17 -6.24 -23.26 0.34
CA GLY A 17 -6.27 -24.73 0.42
C GLY A 17 -5.01 -25.45 -0.11
N TRP A 18 -5.20 -26.64 -0.71
CA TRP A 18 -4.12 -27.46 -1.29
C TRP A 18 -3.29 -26.73 -2.36
N GLY A 19 -3.91 -25.80 -3.10
CA GLY A 19 -3.23 -24.97 -4.09
C GLY A 19 -2.17 -24.08 -3.45
N ALA A 20 -2.46 -23.47 -2.30
CA ALA A 20 -1.50 -22.65 -1.57
C ALA A 20 -0.31 -23.48 -1.05
N LEU A 21 -0.55 -24.65 -0.46
CA LEU A 21 0.52 -25.52 0.06
C LEU A 21 1.48 -26.00 -1.04
N LYS A 22 0.94 -26.41 -2.20
CA LYS A 22 1.77 -26.80 -3.35
C LYS A 22 2.68 -25.65 -3.80
N TYR A 23 2.16 -24.43 -3.88
CA TYR A 23 2.94 -23.26 -4.30
C TYR A 23 3.94 -22.78 -3.24
N VAL A 24 3.63 -22.93 -1.95
CA VAL A 24 4.62 -22.76 -0.88
C VAL A 24 5.82 -23.68 -1.12
N ALA A 25 5.58 -24.98 -1.33
CA ALA A 25 6.65 -25.94 -1.60
C ALA A 25 7.45 -25.60 -2.87
N ILE A 26 6.79 -25.18 -3.95
CA ILE A 26 7.47 -24.79 -5.21
C ILE A 26 8.37 -23.57 -5.00
N ASN A 27 7.89 -22.52 -4.31
CA ASN A 27 8.67 -21.30 -4.12
C ASN A 27 9.89 -21.52 -3.22
N LEU A 28 9.74 -22.32 -2.17
CA LEU A 28 10.85 -22.71 -1.30
C LEU A 28 11.97 -23.42 -2.07
N ILE A 29 11.61 -24.30 -3.01
CA ILE A 29 12.57 -24.97 -3.91
C ILE A 29 13.19 -23.97 -4.91
N LYS A 30 12.37 -23.10 -5.51
CA LYS A 30 12.80 -22.11 -6.52
C LYS A 30 13.83 -21.13 -5.96
N GLU A 31 13.62 -20.65 -4.74
CA GLU A 31 14.54 -19.74 -4.04
C GLU A 31 15.74 -20.46 -3.41
N LYS A 32 15.85 -21.79 -3.58
CA LYS A 32 16.95 -22.62 -3.03
C LYS A 32 17.16 -22.37 -1.53
N VAL A 33 16.07 -22.24 -0.80
CA VAL A 33 16.07 -22.09 0.67
C VAL A 33 16.58 -23.39 1.28
N THR A 34 17.48 -23.33 2.28
CA THR A 34 18.10 -24.54 2.83
C THR A 34 17.18 -25.25 3.83
N GLY A 35 17.41 -26.55 4.07
CA GLY A 35 16.49 -27.39 4.86
C GLY A 35 16.25 -26.95 6.31
N GLY A 36 17.19 -26.21 6.92
CA GLY A 36 17.02 -25.65 8.27
C GLY A 36 16.05 -24.46 8.33
N ASP A 37 15.94 -23.72 7.24
CA ASP A 37 15.22 -22.44 7.18
C ASP A 37 13.70 -22.62 7.08
N TYR A 38 13.19 -23.81 6.74
CA TYR A 38 11.75 -24.08 6.68
C TYR A 38 11.07 -24.04 8.05
N ARG A 39 11.78 -24.40 9.12
CA ARG A 39 11.25 -24.32 10.50
C ARG A 39 11.03 -22.87 10.94
N MET A 40 11.68 -21.91 10.29
CA MET A 40 11.51 -20.48 10.59
C MET A 40 10.15 -19.93 10.18
N LEU A 41 9.45 -20.56 9.22
CA LEU A 41 8.07 -20.18 8.91
C LEU A 41 7.15 -20.34 10.13
N LEU A 42 7.45 -21.26 11.04
CA LEU A 42 6.71 -21.42 12.30
C LEU A 42 7.00 -20.31 13.32
N LYS A 43 8.03 -19.48 13.08
CA LYS A 43 8.39 -18.30 13.89
C LYS A 43 7.93 -17.00 13.25
N GLN A 44 7.32 -17.05 12.07
CA GLN A 44 6.77 -15.87 11.41
C GLN A 44 5.48 -15.42 12.12
N ASN A 45 5.38 -14.14 12.45
CA ASN A 45 4.23 -13.51 13.12
C ASN A 45 3.92 -14.18 14.46
N GLN A 46 4.97 -14.50 15.21
CA GLN A 46 4.89 -15.03 16.58
C GLN A 46 5.47 -14.01 17.55
N PRO A 47 5.00 -13.94 18.81
CA PRO A 47 5.50 -12.98 19.79
C PRO A 47 7.01 -13.03 20.04
N ASP A 48 7.63 -14.21 19.92
CA ASP A 48 9.07 -14.45 20.09
C ASP A 48 9.82 -14.61 18.75
N GLY A 49 9.19 -14.19 17.65
CA GLY A 49 9.63 -14.43 16.29
C GLY A 49 9.97 -13.15 15.51
N PHE A 50 9.72 -13.20 14.19
CA PHE A 50 9.85 -12.04 13.31
C PHE A 50 8.51 -11.70 12.65
N ASP A 51 8.28 -10.41 12.45
CA ASP A 51 7.12 -9.91 11.72
C ASP A 51 7.30 -10.07 10.21
N CYS A 52 6.23 -10.43 9.50
CA CYS A 52 6.24 -10.56 8.06
C CYS A 52 6.62 -9.23 7.37
N PRO A 53 7.70 -9.17 6.57
CA PRO A 53 8.11 -7.95 5.86
C PRO A 53 7.13 -7.52 4.75
N GLY A 54 6.09 -8.32 4.51
CA GLY A 54 5.05 -8.06 3.53
C GLY A 54 3.94 -7.17 4.08
N CYS A 55 3.04 -7.73 4.89
CA CYS A 55 1.66 -7.24 5.03
C CYS A 55 1.37 -6.69 6.43
N ALA A 56 0.70 -5.53 6.53
CA ALA A 56 0.31 -4.91 7.81
C ALA A 56 -1.01 -5.44 8.38
N TRP A 57 -1.43 -6.65 8.02
CA TRP A 57 -2.57 -7.27 8.70
C TRP A 57 -2.15 -7.64 10.15
N PRO A 58 -2.96 -7.37 11.18
CA PRO A 58 -2.62 -7.69 12.57
C PRO A 58 -2.50 -9.19 12.87
N ASP A 59 -1.81 -9.50 13.97
CA ASP A 59 -1.68 -10.84 14.55
C ASP A 59 -2.71 -11.05 15.66
N ARG A 60 -3.22 -12.28 15.81
CA ARG A 60 -4.14 -12.64 16.89
C ARG A 60 -3.39 -12.74 18.23
N GLU A 61 -4.04 -12.31 19.33
CA GLU A 61 -3.47 -12.44 20.69
C GLU A 61 -3.19 -13.89 21.09
N HIS A 62 -4.01 -14.84 20.63
CA HIS A 62 -3.75 -16.26 20.79
C HIS A 62 -2.94 -16.76 19.59
N ALA A 63 -1.62 -16.89 19.79
CA ALA A 63 -0.70 -17.38 18.77
C ALA A 63 -1.11 -18.81 18.31
N SER A 64 -1.71 -18.91 17.12
CA SER A 64 -1.78 -20.18 16.41
C SER A 64 -0.37 -20.61 16.04
N THR A 65 -0.12 -21.91 15.96
CA THR A 65 1.16 -22.46 15.48
C THR A 65 1.46 -22.15 14.00
N PHE A 66 0.50 -21.54 13.27
CA PHE A 66 0.60 -21.21 11.84
C PHE A 66 0.02 -19.82 11.52
N GLU A 67 0.77 -18.74 11.79
CA GLU A 67 0.32 -17.35 11.49
C GLU A 67 0.89 -16.75 10.18
N PHE A 68 1.28 -17.59 9.22
CA PHE A 68 1.78 -17.15 7.92
C PHE A 68 0.80 -17.44 6.77
N CYS A 69 0.86 -16.62 5.73
CA CYS A 69 0.09 -16.83 4.49
C CYS A 69 1.01 -17.11 3.30
N GLU A 70 0.47 -17.62 2.20
CA GLU A 70 1.25 -17.96 0.99
C GLU A 70 2.15 -16.81 0.50
N ASN A 71 1.63 -15.58 0.46
CA ASN A 71 2.41 -14.42 0.05
C ASN A 71 3.43 -13.98 1.11
N GLY A 72 3.17 -14.22 2.40
CA GLY A 72 4.15 -14.07 3.46
C GLY A 72 5.31 -15.05 3.32
N VAL A 73 5.02 -16.31 2.97
CA VAL A 73 6.06 -17.32 2.70
C VAL A 73 6.90 -16.94 1.49
N LYS A 74 6.29 -16.45 0.40
CA LYS A 74 7.04 -15.97 -0.78
C LYS A 74 7.96 -14.82 -0.41
N ALA A 75 7.50 -13.87 0.41
CA ALA A 75 8.34 -12.75 0.87
C ALA A 75 9.54 -13.24 1.69
N VAL A 76 9.31 -14.14 2.66
CA VAL A 76 10.38 -14.72 3.47
C VAL A 76 11.35 -15.54 2.61
N ALA A 77 10.85 -16.37 1.69
CA ALA A 77 11.68 -17.16 0.79
C ALA A 77 12.53 -16.28 -0.14
N ALA A 78 11.97 -15.18 -0.65
CA ALA A 78 12.70 -14.25 -1.49
C ALA A 78 13.79 -13.49 -0.72
N GLU A 79 13.58 -13.22 0.58
CA GLU A 79 14.59 -12.61 1.45
C GLU A 79 15.67 -13.60 1.87
N ALA A 80 15.28 -14.83 2.24
CA ALA A 80 16.16 -15.92 2.67
C ALA A 80 16.80 -16.71 1.50
N THR A 81 16.65 -16.24 0.26
CA THR A 81 17.22 -16.87 -0.93
C THR A 81 18.72 -17.09 -0.76
N SER A 82 19.26 -18.20 -1.28
CA SER A 82 20.72 -18.46 -1.25
C SER A 82 21.47 -17.81 -2.40
N LYS A 83 20.77 -17.21 -3.37
CA LYS A 83 21.37 -16.47 -4.48
C LYS A 83 22.00 -15.16 -4.00
N ARG A 84 23.12 -14.75 -4.60
CA ARG A 84 23.90 -13.58 -4.21
C ARG A 84 24.29 -12.75 -5.43
N VAL A 85 24.11 -11.44 -5.30
CA VAL A 85 24.59 -10.41 -6.22
C VAL A 85 25.82 -9.79 -5.58
N THR A 86 26.99 -10.35 -5.92
CA THR A 86 28.29 -9.95 -5.36
C THR A 86 28.99 -8.94 -6.27
N PRO A 87 30.09 -8.31 -5.82
CA PRO A 87 30.95 -7.51 -6.70
C PRO A 87 31.32 -8.20 -8.02
N ALA A 88 31.57 -9.51 -8.00
CA ALA A 88 31.91 -10.27 -9.21
C ALA A 88 30.77 -10.32 -10.23
N PHE A 89 29.51 -10.17 -9.80
CA PHE A 89 28.36 -10.05 -10.70
C PHE A 89 28.43 -8.73 -11.49
N PHE A 90 28.67 -7.61 -10.81
CA PHE A 90 28.74 -6.29 -11.47
C PHE A 90 30.02 -6.11 -12.31
N GLU A 91 31.11 -6.80 -11.97
CA GLU A 91 32.30 -6.91 -12.83
C GLU A 91 31.98 -7.59 -14.17
N GLN A 92 30.95 -8.46 -14.22
CA GLN A 92 30.54 -9.20 -15.41
C GLN A 92 29.39 -8.53 -16.17
N HIS A 93 28.54 -7.73 -15.52
CA HIS A 93 27.40 -7.06 -16.14
C HIS A 93 27.50 -5.53 -16.17
N THR A 94 27.32 -4.94 -17.35
CA THR A 94 27.12 -3.48 -17.46
C THR A 94 25.71 -3.08 -17.02
N VAL A 95 25.51 -1.83 -16.61
CA VAL A 95 24.17 -1.32 -16.30
C VAL A 95 23.29 -1.33 -17.55
N ALA A 96 23.84 -1.01 -18.73
CA ALA A 96 23.12 -1.11 -19.99
C ALA A 96 22.61 -2.54 -20.30
N GLU A 97 23.42 -3.57 -20.05
CA GLU A 97 22.99 -4.97 -20.19
C GLU A 97 21.86 -5.32 -19.22
N LEU A 98 22.01 -4.96 -17.94
CA LEU A 98 20.99 -5.21 -16.92
C LEU A 98 19.68 -4.48 -17.24
N MET A 99 19.74 -3.30 -17.87
CA MET A 99 18.55 -2.54 -18.25
C MET A 99 17.64 -3.30 -19.22
N THR A 100 18.16 -4.23 -20.01
CA THR A 100 17.37 -5.05 -20.95
C THR A 100 16.56 -6.16 -20.28
N GLN A 101 16.89 -6.51 -19.04
CA GLN A 101 16.21 -7.55 -18.30
C GLN A 101 14.87 -7.03 -17.75
N SER A 102 13.90 -7.91 -17.57
CA SER A 102 12.65 -7.60 -16.88
C SER A 102 12.87 -7.37 -15.37
N ASP A 103 11.95 -6.68 -14.71
CA ASP A 103 12.03 -6.49 -13.24
C ASP A 103 11.97 -7.83 -12.48
N PHE A 104 11.30 -8.84 -13.05
CA PHE A 104 11.33 -10.19 -12.53
C PHE A 104 12.74 -10.79 -12.60
N GLU A 105 13.44 -10.69 -13.73
CA GLU A 105 14.80 -11.23 -13.89
C GLU A 105 15.81 -10.52 -12.98
N LEU A 106 15.72 -9.20 -12.84
CA LEU A 106 16.61 -8.42 -11.95
C LEU A 106 16.56 -8.93 -10.50
N GLU A 107 15.35 -9.14 -9.99
CA GLU A 107 15.13 -9.67 -8.65
C GLU A 107 15.62 -11.12 -8.50
N GLN A 108 15.64 -11.91 -9.58
CA GLN A 108 16.02 -13.32 -9.53
C GLN A 108 17.53 -13.56 -9.39
N HIS A 109 18.38 -12.52 -9.48
CA HIS A 109 19.81 -12.62 -9.22
C HIS A 109 20.16 -12.77 -7.73
N GLY A 110 19.27 -12.35 -6.81
CA GLY A 110 19.38 -12.63 -5.38
C GLY A 110 19.70 -11.42 -4.49
N ARG A 111 20.27 -11.69 -3.31
CA ARG A 111 20.61 -10.68 -2.29
C ARG A 111 21.88 -9.91 -2.65
N LEU A 112 21.84 -8.59 -2.53
CA LEU A 112 23.04 -7.75 -2.61
C LEU A 112 23.93 -8.00 -1.38
N THR A 113 25.25 -7.94 -1.54
CA THR A 113 26.19 -8.34 -0.48
C THR A 113 27.17 -7.27 -0.01
N ASP A 114 27.44 -6.25 -0.83
CA ASP A 114 28.50 -5.27 -0.61
C ASP A 114 28.04 -3.87 -1.08
N PRO A 115 28.42 -2.79 -0.38
CA PRO A 115 28.21 -1.44 -0.87
C PRO A 115 28.91 -1.20 -2.21
N LEU A 116 28.22 -0.53 -3.13
CA LEU A 116 28.69 -0.31 -4.49
C LEU A 116 28.48 1.14 -4.92
N VAL A 117 29.39 1.63 -5.76
CA VAL A 117 29.32 2.93 -6.43
C VAL A 117 29.34 2.75 -7.95
N TYR A 118 28.59 3.56 -8.68
CA TYR A 118 28.58 3.51 -10.14
C TYR A 118 29.85 4.16 -10.73
N ASP A 119 30.52 3.45 -11.64
CA ASP A 119 31.64 3.94 -12.44
C ASP A 119 31.17 4.19 -13.88
N THR A 120 31.04 5.47 -14.23
CA THR A 120 30.56 5.91 -15.54
C THR A 120 31.48 5.49 -16.70
N LEU A 121 32.80 5.39 -16.48
CA LEU A 121 33.72 5.01 -17.54
C LEU A 121 33.59 3.52 -17.92
N ARG A 122 33.19 2.70 -16.94
CA ARG A 122 33.02 1.26 -17.11
C ARG A 122 31.58 0.82 -17.37
N ASP A 123 30.62 1.73 -17.15
CA ASP A 123 29.18 1.43 -17.09
C ASP A 123 28.85 0.29 -16.12
N ARG A 124 29.48 0.30 -14.94
CA ARG A 124 29.40 -0.79 -13.96
C ARG A 124 29.34 -0.24 -12.55
N TYR A 125 28.71 -1.01 -11.66
CA TYR A 125 28.88 -0.81 -10.22
C TYR A 125 30.18 -1.48 -9.76
N VAL A 126 30.97 -0.77 -8.96
CA VAL A 126 32.21 -1.26 -8.36
C VAL A 126 32.15 -1.17 -6.84
N PRO A 127 32.87 -2.03 -6.10
CA PRO A 127 32.90 -1.97 -4.63
C PRO A 127 33.39 -0.62 -4.10
N ILE A 128 32.76 -0.15 -3.03
CA ILE A 128 33.19 1.02 -2.26
C ILE A 128 33.19 0.66 -0.77
N GLY A 129 34.09 1.23 0.03
CA GLY A 129 34.04 1.04 1.48
C GLY A 129 32.82 1.75 2.10
N TRP A 130 32.27 1.23 3.20
CA TRP A 130 31.15 1.88 3.91
C TRP A 130 31.44 3.33 4.28
N ASP A 131 32.60 3.60 4.89
CA ASP A 131 32.96 4.96 5.29
C ASP A 131 33.11 5.90 4.08
N GLN A 132 33.69 5.42 2.98
CA GLN A 132 33.78 6.18 1.72
C GLN A 132 32.40 6.46 1.10
N ALA A 133 31.46 5.52 1.20
CA ALA A 133 30.09 5.73 0.74
C ALA A 133 29.39 6.82 1.57
N PHE A 134 29.55 6.81 2.90
CA PHE A 134 28.99 7.84 3.78
C PHE A 134 29.64 9.21 3.55
N ASP A 135 30.96 9.26 3.33
CA ASP A 135 31.68 10.49 2.98
C ASP A 135 31.18 11.08 1.66
N LEU A 136 30.94 10.24 0.63
CA LEU A 136 30.38 10.68 -0.65
C LEU A 136 28.98 11.30 -0.46
N ILE A 137 28.11 10.63 0.29
CA ILE A 137 26.76 11.14 0.61
C ILE A 137 26.85 12.48 1.33
N ALA A 138 27.65 12.56 2.38
CA ALA A 138 27.84 13.77 3.16
C ALA A 138 28.40 14.91 2.31
N ALA A 139 29.34 14.63 1.40
CA ALA A 139 29.91 15.64 0.51
C ALA A 139 28.87 16.22 -0.46
N HIS A 140 27.99 15.39 -1.02
CA HIS A 140 26.88 15.86 -1.87
C HIS A 140 25.88 16.69 -1.07
N LEU A 141 25.44 16.21 0.10
CA LEU A 141 24.48 16.92 0.95
C LEU A 141 25.03 18.25 1.46
N LYS A 142 26.30 18.32 1.89
CA LYS A 142 26.94 19.55 2.38
C LYS A 142 27.20 20.58 1.29
N ARG A 143 27.23 20.18 0.02
CA ARG A 143 27.46 21.07 -1.13
C ARG A 143 26.18 21.75 -1.62
N LEU A 144 25.01 21.24 -1.25
CA LEU A 144 23.74 21.88 -1.57
C LEU A 144 23.66 23.26 -0.90
N ASP A 145 23.23 24.26 -1.66
CA ASP A 145 22.98 25.63 -1.22
C ASP A 145 21.68 25.77 -0.43
N ASP A 146 20.79 24.77 -0.54
CA ASP A 146 19.52 24.67 0.16
C ASP A 146 19.22 23.18 0.46
N PRO A 147 18.93 22.79 1.72
CA PRO A 147 18.54 21.43 2.09
C PRO A 147 17.34 20.89 1.30
N ASP A 148 16.41 21.73 0.86
CA ASP A 148 15.22 21.33 0.08
C ASP A 148 15.58 20.85 -1.35
N ARG A 149 16.85 20.93 -1.74
CA ARG A 149 17.36 20.29 -2.96
C ARG A 149 17.67 18.80 -2.77
N ALA A 150 17.41 18.23 -1.60
CA ALA A 150 17.44 16.80 -1.35
C ALA A 150 16.04 16.25 -1.06
N ALA A 151 15.81 14.99 -1.44
CA ALA A 151 14.58 14.27 -1.11
C ALA A 151 14.91 12.88 -0.55
N PHE A 152 14.17 12.49 0.50
CA PHE A 152 14.47 11.33 1.33
C PHE A 152 13.28 10.37 1.32
N TYR A 153 13.26 9.46 0.35
CA TYR A 153 12.17 8.52 0.17
C TYR A 153 12.19 7.41 1.23
N THR A 154 11.00 7.01 1.69
CA THR A 154 10.83 5.91 2.64
C THR A 154 9.82 4.88 2.13
N SER A 155 10.21 3.61 2.21
CA SER A 155 9.31 2.48 2.03
C SER A 155 8.69 2.10 3.36
N GLY A 156 7.38 1.80 3.36
CA GLY A 156 6.58 1.29 4.48
C GLY A 156 7.00 -0.06 5.07
N ARG A 157 8.23 -0.51 4.76
CA ARG A 157 8.89 -1.69 5.33
C ARG A 157 9.99 -1.29 6.32
N ALA A 158 10.40 -0.02 6.36
CA ALA A 158 11.34 0.44 7.37
C ALA A 158 10.76 0.15 8.76
N SER A 159 11.60 -0.16 9.74
CA SER A 159 11.16 -0.27 11.13
C SER A 159 10.85 1.09 11.74
N ASN A 160 10.11 1.11 12.86
CA ASN A 160 9.85 2.33 13.61
C ASN A 160 11.16 3.02 14.04
N GLU A 161 12.16 2.25 14.44
CA GLU A 161 13.46 2.79 14.86
C GLU A 161 14.23 3.39 13.68
N ALA A 162 14.28 2.70 12.53
CA ALA A 162 14.91 3.24 11.33
C ALA A 162 14.20 4.48 10.81
N ALA A 163 12.87 4.44 10.71
CA ALA A 163 12.03 5.54 10.25
C ALA A 163 12.17 6.78 11.15
N PHE A 164 12.12 6.60 12.48
CA PHE A 164 12.30 7.71 13.42
C PHE A 164 13.70 8.33 13.33
N LEU A 165 14.75 7.51 13.23
CA LEU A 165 16.11 8.02 13.12
C LEU A 165 16.33 8.72 11.77
N TYR A 166 15.71 8.21 10.70
CA TYR A 166 15.77 8.81 9.37
C TYR A 166 15.09 10.16 9.32
N GLN A 167 13.88 10.28 9.89
CA GLN A 167 13.20 11.57 9.93
C GLN A 167 13.94 12.59 10.79
N LEU A 168 14.52 12.16 11.91
CA LEU A 168 15.29 13.03 12.79
C LEU A 168 16.52 13.56 12.07
N PHE A 169 17.29 12.68 11.42
CA PHE A 169 18.44 13.06 10.61
C PHE A 169 18.06 14.09 9.55
N VAL A 170 17.03 13.81 8.76
CA VAL A 170 16.64 14.65 7.62
C VAL A 170 16.11 16.01 8.05
N ARG A 171 15.33 16.08 9.14
CA ARG A 171 14.88 17.37 9.70
C ARG A 171 16.01 18.17 10.34
N MET A 172 16.98 17.50 10.97
CA MET A 172 18.20 18.16 11.45
C MET A 172 19.10 18.62 10.31
N TYR A 173 19.07 17.94 9.16
CA TYR A 173 19.72 18.39 7.92
C TYR A 173 19.02 19.63 7.33
N GLY A 174 17.71 19.77 7.53
CA GLY A 174 16.99 21.03 7.33
C GLY A 174 15.83 20.99 6.33
N THR A 175 15.32 19.81 5.96
CA THR A 175 14.21 19.67 5.01
C THR A 175 13.07 18.80 5.55
N ASN A 176 11.87 19.00 5.02
CA ASN A 176 10.69 18.12 5.20
C ASN A 176 10.37 17.29 3.94
N ASN A 177 11.29 17.17 2.97
CA ASN A 177 11.09 16.39 1.76
C ASN A 177 11.12 14.87 2.03
N PHE A 178 9.96 14.35 2.46
CA PHE A 178 9.71 12.94 2.75
C PHE A 178 8.69 12.32 1.78
N PRO A 179 9.05 12.10 0.51
CA PRO A 179 8.21 11.29 -0.35
C PRO A 179 8.08 9.89 0.25
N ASP A 180 6.87 9.44 0.52
CA ASP A 180 6.62 8.16 1.18
C ASP A 180 5.71 7.26 0.33
N CYS A 181 5.88 5.95 0.50
CA CYS A 181 5.07 4.95 -0.18
C CYS A 181 3.56 5.09 0.10
N SER A 182 3.15 5.69 1.22
CA SER A 182 1.74 5.94 1.52
C SER A 182 1.16 7.12 0.75
N ASN A 183 1.98 8.08 0.27
CA ASN A 183 1.55 9.10 -0.71
C ASN A 183 0.88 8.41 -1.91
N MET A 184 1.42 7.25 -2.33
CA MET A 184 0.91 6.44 -3.43
C MET A 184 -0.22 5.46 -3.05
N CYS A 185 -0.50 5.27 -1.77
CA CYS A 185 -1.46 4.29 -1.28
C CYS A 185 -2.62 4.97 -0.55
N HIS A 186 -2.51 5.13 0.77
CA HIS A 186 -3.62 5.51 1.65
C HIS A 186 -3.55 6.98 2.10
N GLU A 187 -2.82 7.84 1.40
CA GLU A 187 -2.76 9.27 1.73
C GLU A 187 -4.15 9.90 1.76
N ALA A 188 -5.03 9.55 0.82
CA ALA A 188 -6.42 9.98 0.85
C ALA A 188 -7.17 9.57 2.12
N THR A 189 -6.83 8.44 2.73
CA THR A 189 -7.35 8.06 4.06
C THR A 189 -6.75 8.94 5.16
N SER A 190 -5.43 9.13 5.15
CA SER A 190 -4.70 9.94 6.13
C SER A 190 -5.12 11.41 6.12
N ARG A 191 -5.51 11.94 4.95
CA ARG A 191 -6.04 13.31 4.80
C ARG A 191 -7.55 13.39 4.99
N GLY A 192 -8.32 12.38 4.59
CA GLY A 192 -9.79 12.42 4.63
C GLY A 192 -10.38 12.26 6.03
N LEU A 193 -9.96 11.23 6.78
CA LEU A 193 -10.56 10.87 8.07
C LEU A 193 -10.37 11.90 9.19
N PRO A 194 -9.24 12.63 9.32
CA PRO A 194 -9.10 13.64 10.37
C PRO A 194 -10.18 14.72 10.34
N HIS A 195 -10.70 15.07 9.16
CA HIS A 195 -11.77 16.06 9.04
C HIS A 195 -13.14 15.54 9.48
N THR A 196 -13.37 14.22 9.49
CA THR A 196 -14.65 13.62 9.92
C THR A 196 -14.56 13.12 11.35
N VAL A 197 -13.54 12.34 11.69
CA VAL A 197 -13.43 11.61 12.98
C VAL A 197 -12.17 11.96 13.77
N GLY A 198 -11.37 12.93 13.33
CA GLY A 198 -10.23 13.47 14.08
C GLY A 198 -8.94 12.65 14.03
N ILE A 199 -8.93 11.49 13.37
CA ILE A 199 -7.73 10.64 13.26
C ILE A 199 -7.67 9.91 11.91
N GLY A 200 -6.47 9.81 11.34
CA GLY A 200 -6.20 9.13 10.07
C GLY A 200 -6.01 7.62 10.15
N LYS A 201 -6.48 6.96 11.23
CA LYS A 201 -6.27 5.52 11.51
C LYS A 201 -7.58 4.74 11.46
N GLY A 202 -7.50 3.42 11.37
CA GLY A 202 -8.65 2.54 11.54
C GLY A 202 -9.19 2.59 12.97
N THR A 203 -10.50 2.39 13.13
CA THR A 203 -11.19 2.44 14.44
C THR A 203 -11.57 1.06 14.95
N VAL A 204 -11.08 0.00 14.29
CA VAL A 204 -11.48 -1.40 14.46
C VAL A 204 -10.27 -2.21 14.93
N THR A 205 -10.49 -3.15 15.84
CA THR A 205 -9.52 -4.17 16.27
C THR A 205 -9.93 -5.55 15.74
N LEU A 206 -9.05 -6.55 15.86
CA LEU A 206 -9.39 -7.92 15.44
C LEU A 206 -10.60 -8.48 16.20
N ASP A 207 -10.74 -8.17 17.50
CA ASP A 207 -11.90 -8.55 18.33
C ASP A 207 -13.23 -8.09 17.71
N ASP A 208 -13.28 -6.93 17.06
CA ASP A 208 -14.53 -6.48 16.44
C ASP A 208 -15.00 -7.40 15.31
N PHE A 209 -14.10 -8.08 14.60
CA PHE A 209 -14.50 -9.09 13.61
C PHE A 209 -15.22 -10.28 14.27
N GLU A 210 -15.04 -10.53 15.57
CA GLU A 210 -15.78 -11.54 16.31
C GLU A 210 -17.23 -11.12 16.61
N HIS A 211 -17.51 -9.81 16.58
CA HIS A 211 -18.81 -9.23 16.96
C HIS A 211 -19.57 -8.61 15.80
N ALA A 212 -18.92 -8.33 14.67
CA ALA A 212 -19.56 -7.77 13.50
C ALA A 212 -20.65 -8.70 12.95
N ASP A 213 -21.79 -8.13 12.59
CA ASP A 213 -22.88 -8.82 11.90
C ASP A 213 -22.93 -8.48 10.40
N THR A 214 -22.27 -7.40 9.99
CA THR A 214 -22.26 -6.91 8.61
C THR A 214 -20.88 -6.36 8.26
N LEU A 215 -20.35 -6.77 7.11
CA LEU A 215 -19.07 -6.30 6.59
C LEU A 215 -19.26 -5.75 5.18
N LEU A 216 -18.87 -4.49 4.98
CA LEU A 216 -18.86 -3.83 3.68
C LEU A 216 -17.40 -3.72 3.19
N ILE A 217 -17.04 -4.46 2.15
CA ILE A 217 -15.67 -4.57 1.63
C ILE A 217 -15.55 -3.78 0.34
N PHE A 218 -14.93 -2.60 0.40
CA PHE A 218 -14.81 -1.67 -0.72
C PHE A 218 -13.43 -1.73 -1.39
N GLY A 219 -13.39 -2.04 -2.69
CA GLY A 219 -12.19 -1.86 -3.51
C GLY A 219 -10.96 -2.64 -3.02
N GLN A 220 -11.16 -3.85 -2.49
CA GLN A 220 -10.12 -4.72 -1.97
C GLN A 220 -10.12 -6.11 -2.62
N ASN A 221 -8.94 -6.76 -2.57
CA ASN A 221 -8.77 -8.17 -2.91
C ASN A 221 -7.94 -8.88 -1.82
N PRO A 222 -8.58 -9.31 -0.71
CA PRO A 222 -7.87 -9.91 0.41
C PRO A 222 -7.08 -11.16 0.04
N ALA A 223 -7.54 -12.00 -0.90
CA ALA A 223 -6.82 -13.22 -1.29
C ALA A 223 -5.41 -13.00 -1.84
N THR A 224 -5.17 -11.85 -2.44
CA THR A 224 -3.85 -11.48 -2.99
C THR A 224 -3.12 -10.52 -2.07
N ASN A 225 -3.83 -9.52 -1.52
CA ASN A 225 -3.20 -8.40 -0.83
C ASN A 225 -3.05 -8.65 0.67
N HIS A 226 -4.04 -9.29 1.29
CA HIS A 226 -4.12 -9.51 2.75
C HIS A 226 -4.65 -10.91 3.07
N PRO A 227 -3.97 -12.01 2.65
CA PRO A 227 -4.61 -13.32 2.68
C PRO A 227 -4.99 -13.82 4.09
N ARG A 228 -4.35 -13.27 5.14
CA ARG A 228 -4.70 -13.54 6.54
C ARG A 228 -6.10 -13.04 6.92
N MET A 229 -6.55 -11.92 6.34
CA MET A 229 -7.90 -11.39 6.52
C MET A 229 -8.99 -12.40 6.11
N LEU A 230 -8.71 -13.31 5.17
CA LEU A 230 -9.66 -14.35 4.77
C LEU A 230 -10.02 -15.30 5.92
N GLY A 231 -9.14 -15.47 6.92
CA GLY A 231 -9.45 -16.18 8.15
C GLY A 231 -10.57 -15.50 8.92
N GLU A 232 -10.46 -14.20 9.16
CA GLU A 232 -11.49 -13.42 9.86
C GLU A 232 -12.81 -13.38 9.08
N LEU A 233 -12.73 -13.17 7.76
CA LEU A 233 -13.92 -13.17 6.91
C LEU A 233 -14.62 -14.54 6.91
N ARG A 234 -13.86 -15.64 6.98
CA ARG A 234 -14.42 -17.00 7.10
C ARG A 234 -15.14 -17.18 8.42
N GLU A 235 -14.57 -16.76 9.55
CA GLU A 235 -15.23 -16.86 10.85
C GLU A 235 -16.51 -16.03 10.90
N CYS A 236 -16.47 -14.81 10.37
CA CYS A 236 -17.65 -13.96 10.21
C CYS A 236 -18.75 -14.66 9.39
N ALA A 237 -18.40 -15.22 8.23
CA ALA A 237 -19.35 -15.92 7.36
C ALA A 237 -19.96 -17.15 8.04
N LYS A 238 -19.16 -17.94 8.77
CA LYS A 238 -19.63 -19.12 9.51
C LYS A 238 -20.56 -18.77 10.67
N ARG A 239 -20.34 -17.62 11.31
CA ARG A 239 -21.23 -17.06 12.34
C ARG A 239 -22.55 -16.53 11.75
N GLY A 240 -22.61 -16.34 10.43
CA GLY A 240 -23.78 -15.83 9.72
C GLY A 240 -23.76 -14.31 9.49
N ALA A 241 -22.61 -13.66 9.61
CA ALA A 241 -22.47 -12.25 9.26
C ALA A 241 -22.71 -12.03 7.76
N THR A 242 -23.35 -10.91 7.41
CA THR A 242 -23.60 -10.51 6.03
C THR A 242 -22.37 -9.81 5.46
N ILE A 243 -21.65 -10.48 4.58
CA ILE A 243 -20.47 -9.92 3.91
C ILE A 243 -20.87 -9.44 2.51
N VAL A 244 -20.65 -8.16 2.23
CA VAL A 244 -20.87 -7.54 0.93
C VAL A 244 -19.52 -7.13 0.33
N SER A 245 -19.25 -7.58 -0.89
CA SER A 245 -18.11 -7.13 -1.67
C SER A 245 -18.52 -6.07 -2.67
N ILE A 246 -17.95 -4.87 -2.55
CA ILE A 246 -18.14 -3.72 -3.43
C ILE A 246 -16.86 -3.54 -4.24
N ASN A 247 -16.81 -4.10 -5.45
CA ASN A 247 -15.62 -4.14 -6.27
C ASN A 247 -16.01 -4.34 -7.75
N PRO A 248 -15.41 -3.64 -8.73
CA PRO A 248 -15.62 -3.93 -10.14
C PRO A 248 -15.39 -5.41 -10.51
N LEU A 249 -14.35 -6.03 -9.94
CA LEU A 249 -14.01 -7.44 -10.17
C LEU A 249 -14.59 -8.38 -9.10
N LYS A 250 -15.02 -9.56 -9.55
CA LYS A 250 -15.36 -10.69 -8.67
C LYS A 250 -14.10 -11.48 -8.33
N GLU A 251 -13.44 -11.08 -7.25
CA GLU A 251 -12.20 -11.72 -6.81
C GLU A 251 -12.46 -13.09 -6.16
N ARG A 252 -11.66 -14.11 -6.52
CA ARG A 252 -11.87 -15.49 -6.03
C ARG A 252 -11.89 -15.61 -4.50
N GLY A 253 -11.05 -14.83 -3.81
CA GLY A 253 -11.01 -14.79 -2.34
C GLY A 253 -12.28 -14.30 -1.68
N LEU A 254 -13.02 -13.43 -2.37
CA LEU A 254 -14.27 -12.87 -1.89
C LEU A 254 -15.46 -13.79 -2.22
N GLU A 255 -15.30 -14.73 -3.15
CA GLU A 255 -16.32 -15.74 -3.46
C GLU A 255 -16.21 -16.94 -2.52
N ARG A 256 -15.04 -17.61 -2.51
CA ARG A 256 -14.83 -18.89 -1.81
C ARG A 256 -13.41 -19.02 -1.26
N PHE A 257 -13.31 -19.47 -0.01
CA PHE A 257 -12.04 -19.70 0.67
C PHE A 257 -12.00 -21.07 1.34
N ALA A 258 -10.87 -21.77 1.23
CA ALA A 258 -10.59 -23.01 1.95
C ALA A 258 -9.42 -22.77 2.91
N SER A 259 -9.66 -22.90 4.22
CA SER A 259 -8.61 -22.63 5.21
C SER A 259 -7.56 -23.75 5.21
N PRO A 260 -6.28 -23.45 4.91
CA PRO A 260 -5.20 -24.44 5.00
C PRO A 260 -4.98 -24.95 6.43
N GLN A 261 -5.41 -24.17 7.42
CA GLN A 261 -5.25 -24.47 8.84
C GLN A 261 -6.37 -25.38 9.38
N HIS A 262 -7.42 -25.67 8.60
CA HIS A 262 -8.57 -26.44 9.07
C HIS A 262 -8.55 -27.89 8.53
N PRO A 263 -8.17 -28.90 9.33
CA PRO A 263 -7.90 -30.25 8.85
C PRO A 263 -9.11 -30.89 8.16
N VAL A 264 -10.32 -30.66 8.67
CA VAL A 264 -11.55 -31.22 8.08
C VAL A 264 -11.86 -30.59 6.73
N GLU A 265 -11.61 -29.29 6.53
CA GLU A 265 -11.85 -28.65 5.22
C GLU A 265 -10.83 -29.13 4.19
N MET A 266 -9.58 -29.31 4.62
CA MET A 266 -8.51 -29.85 3.78
C MET A 266 -8.78 -31.31 3.38
N LEU A 267 -9.23 -32.17 4.31
CA LEU A 267 -9.56 -33.57 4.05
C LEU A 267 -10.81 -33.74 3.19
N THR A 268 -11.83 -32.88 3.37
CA THR A 268 -13.09 -32.96 2.61
C THR A 268 -13.07 -32.15 1.31
N MET A 269 -11.98 -31.45 1.00
CA MET A 269 -11.91 -30.44 -0.07
C MET A 269 -13.03 -29.39 0.01
N GLY A 270 -13.49 -29.09 1.23
CA GLY A 270 -14.55 -28.12 1.50
C GLY A 270 -14.06 -26.67 1.37
N SER A 271 -15.01 -25.74 1.20
CA SER A 271 -14.73 -24.30 1.17
C SER A 271 -15.89 -23.52 1.77
N THR A 272 -15.61 -22.38 2.39
CA THR A 272 -16.62 -21.44 2.87
C THR A 272 -16.93 -20.41 1.78
N LYS A 273 -18.22 -20.16 1.53
CA LYS A 273 -18.66 -19.00 0.73
C LYS A 273 -18.46 -17.75 1.58
N ILE A 274 -17.70 -16.78 1.08
CA ILE A 274 -17.35 -15.57 1.85
C ILE A 274 -18.41 -14.50 1.64
N SER A 275 -18.46 -13.89 0.46
CA SER A 275 -19.42 -12.82 0.19
C SER A 275 -20.80 -13.40 -0.08
N SER A 276 -21.78 -12.86 0.63
CA SER A 276 -23.19 -13.13 0.39
C SER A 276 -23.72 -12.34 -0.82
N VAL A 277 -23.17 -11.15 -1.05
CA VAL A 277 -23.60 -10.19 -2.09
C VAL A 277 -22.37 -9.53 -2.75
N PHE A 278 -22.46 -9.31 -4.06
CA PHE A 278 -21.49 -8.53 -4.83
C PHE A 278 -22.19 -7.31 -5.44
N ILE A 279 -21.64 -6.13 -5.23
CA ILE A 279 -22.06 -4.87 -5.86
C ILE A 279 -20.90 -4.39 -6.73
N ARG A 280 -21.17 -4.06 -7.99
CA ARG A 280 -20.14 -3.83 -9.01
C ARG A 280 -20.20 -2.42 -9.59
N PRO A 281 -19.67 -1.42 -8.87
CA PRO A 281 -19.58 -0.08 -9.41
C PRO A 281 -18.67 -0.04 -10.65
N LYS A 282 -18.93 0.93 -11.54
CA LYS A 282 -17.93 1.30 -12.55
C LYS A 282 -16.71 1.88 -11.83
N VAL A 283 -15.54 1.81 -12.46
CA VAL A 283 -14.31 2.38 -11.91
C VAL A 283 -14.51 3.88 -11.60
N GLY A 284 -14.34 4.26 -10.33
CA GLY A 284 -14.55 5.62 -9.84
C GLY A 284 -15.98 5.95 -9.38
N GLY A 285 -16.91 4.99 -9.43
CA GLY A 285 -18.32 5.18 -9.05
C GLY A 285 -18.63 5.07 -7.56
N ASP A 286 -17.63 4.76 -6.71
CA ASP A 286 -17.81 4.48 -5.28
C ASP A 286 -18.44 5.64 -4.51
N PHE A 287 -18.05 6.89 -4.82
CA PHE A 287 -18.62 8.08 -4.19
C PHE A 287 -20.14 8.15 -4.39
N ALA A 288 -20.58 8.03 -5.65
CA ALA A 288 -21.99 8.10 -6.01
C ALA A 288 -22.78 6.93 -5.41
N LEU A 289 -22.19 5.72 -5.40
CA LEU A 289 -22.80 4.55 -4.75
C LEU A 289 -23.02 4.79 -3.25
N ILE A 290 -22.00 5.26 -2.52
CA ILE A 290 -22.11 5.53 -1.08
C ILE A 290 -23.12 6.66 -0.83
N LYS A 291 -23.13 7.72 -1.66
CA LYS A 291 -24.13 8.80 -1.58
C LYS A 291 -25.54 8.26 -1.79
N GLY A 292 -25.74 7.36 -2.76
CA GLY A 292 -27.02 6.68 -3.01
C GLY A 292 -27.49 5.83 -1.83
N VAL A 293 -26.59 5.07 -1.22
CA VAL A 293 -26.90 4.31 0.00
C VAL A 293 -27.31 5.25 1.12
N ALA A 294 -26.55 6.33 1.37
CA ALA A 294 -26.88 7.31 2.40
C ALA A 294 -28.23 8.00 2.13
N LYS A 295 -28.52 8.37 0.88
CA LYS A 295 -29.82 8.92 0.46
C LYS A 295 -30.95 7.95 0.80
N ARG A 296 -30.81 6.68 0.45
CA ARG A 296 -31.84 5.68 0.76
C ARG A 296 -32.02 5.48 2.27
N VAL A 297 -30.96 5.59 3.07
CA VAL A 297 -31.08 5.54 4.55
C VAL A 297 -31.94 6.69 5.07
N ILE A 298 -31.79 7.92 4.52
CA ILE A 298 -32.66 9.05 4.89
C ILE A 298 -34.11 8.79 4.47
N GLU A 299 -34.35 8.33 3.26
CA GLU A 299 -35.71 8.02 2.79
C GLU A 299 -36.40 6.97 3.67
N LEU A 300 -35.68 5.90 4.05
CA LEU A 300 -36.19 4.87 4.95
C LEU A 300 -36.48 5.42 6.37
N ASP A 301 -35.67 6.37 6.84
CA ASP A 301 -35.90 7.02 8.13
C ASP A 301 -37.12 7.95 8.09
N ASP A 302 -37.30 8.71 7.00
CA ASP A 302 -38.47 9.55 6.75
C ASP A 302 -39.75 8.69 6.64
N GLU A 303 -39.68 7.54 5.95
CA GLU A 303 -40.76 6.53 5.87
C GLU A 303 -41.12 5.97 7.26
N ALA A 304 -40.12 5.64 8.08
CA ALA A 304 -40.30 5.14 9.44
C ALA A 304 -40.97 6.19 10.35
N LEU A 305 -40.51 7.45 10.28
CA LEU A 305 -41.12 8.59 10.98
C LEU A 305 -42.59 8.77 10.61
N ALA A 306 -42.90 8.79 9.31
CA ALA A 306 -44.27 8.97 8.83
C ALA A 306 -45.20 7.82 9.27
N SER A 307 -44.64 6.62 9.46
CA SER A 307 -45.37 5.41 9.86
C SER A 307 -45.39 5.16 11.38
N GLY A 308 -44.73 6.02 12.16
CA GLY A 308 -44.60 5.84 13.63
C GLY A 308 -43.75 4.63 14.03
N LEU A 309 -42.85 4.18 13.16
CA LEU A 309 -41.89 3.10 13.43
C LEU A 309 -40.62 3.63 14.09
N GLU A 310 -39.78 2.71 14.57
CA GLU A 310 -38.46 3.05 15.08
C GLU A 310 -37.62 3.73 14.00
N ARG A 311 -36.88 4.78 14.40
CA ARG A 311 -35.96 5.51 13.51
C ARG A 311 -34.89 4.58 12.96
N VAL A 312 -34.55 4.77 11.70
CA VAL A 312 -33.44 4.05 11.05
C VAL A 312 -32.12 4.67 11.48
N LEU A 313 -32.07 5.99 11.66
CA LEU A 313 -30.90 6.73 12.11
C LEU A 313 -30.63 6.56 13.62
N ASP A 314 -29.36 6.60 14.01
CA ASP A 314 -28.98 6.69 15.43
C ASP A 314 -29.03 8.15 15.90
N VAL A 315 -30.24 8.61 16.21
CA VAL A 315 -30.51 10.02 16.55
C VAL A 315 -29.75 10.47 17.80
N ALA A 316 -29.56 9.57 18.77
CA ALA A 316 -28.82 9.85 19.99
C ALA A 316 -27.32 10.07 19.68
N PHE A 317 -26.70 9.16 18.91
CA PHE A 317 -25.33 9.33 18.48
C PHE A 317 -25.13 10.61 17.68
N ILE A 318 -26.03 10.90 16.72
CA ILE A 318 -25.96 12.11 15.89
C ILE A 318 -26.01 13.36 16.76
N ALA A 319 -26.98 13.47 17.68
CA ALA A 319 -27.13 14.64 18.54
C ALA A 319 -25.95 14.83 19.50
N GLU A 320 -25.48 13.75 20.11
CA GLU A 320 -24.41 13.79 21.12
C GLU A 320 -23.04 14.02 20.49
N HIS A 321 -22.68 13.22 19.48
CA HIS A 321 -21.32 13.08 19.01
C HIS A 321 -21.02 13.82 17.71
N THR A 322 -22.02 14.39 17.02
CA THR A 322 -21.80 14.93 15.66
C THR A 322 -22.19 16.39 15.48
N VAL A 323 -21.70 17.00 14.40
CA VAL A 323 -22.13 18.28 13.84
C VAL A 323 -22.32 18.17 12.32
N GLY A 324 -23.12 19.07 11.74
CA GLY A 324 -23.30 19.17 10.28
C GLY A 324 -24.30 18.19 9.65
N PHE A 325 -25.01 17.39 10.45
CA PHE A 325 -25.93 16.37 9.94
C PHE A 325 -27.07 16.94 9.07
N ASP A 326 -27.72 18.03 9.50
CA ASP A 326 -28.88 18.59 8.79
C ASP A 326 -28.51 19.02 7.36
N ALA A 327 -27.39 19.72 7.19
CA ALA A 327 -26.89 20.12 5.87
C ALA A 327 -26.57 18.90 4.98
N PHE A 328 -26.04 17.83 5.56
CA PHE A 328 -25.79 16.58 4.85
C PHE A 328 -27.10 15.87 4.45
N ALA A 329 -28.09 15.82 5.34
CA ALA A 329 -29.39 15.22 5.03
C ALA A 329 -30.13 15.99 3.92
N ASP A 330 -30.07 17.33 3.94
CA ASP A 330 -30.67 18.16 2.90
C ASP A 330 -30.00 17.97 1.53
N ASP A 331 -28.67 17.88 1.49
CA ASP A 331 -27.92 17.53 0.27
C ASP A 331 -28.34 16.16 -0.28
N LEU A 332 -28.46 15.14 0.57
CA LEU A 332 -28.92 13.82 0.17
C LEU A 332 -30.35 13.84 -0.39
N ARG A 333 -31.27 14.60 0.23
CA ARG A 333 -32.65 14.73 -0.26
C ARG A 333 -32.70 15.44 -1.61
N ALA A 334 -31.86 16.45 -1.82
CA ALA A 334 -31.80 17.21 -3.06
C ALA A 334 -31.12 16.45 -4.23
N GLU A 335 -30.21 15.52 -3.94
CA GLU A 335 -29.45 14.79 -4.96
C GLU A 335 -30.34 13.90 -5.85
N SER A 336 -30.11 13.91 -7.16
CA SER A 336 -30.92 13.14 -8.12
C SER A 336 -30.54 11.66 -8.15
N TRP A 337 -31.55 10.78 -8.12
CA TRP A 337 -31.36 9.34 -8.30
C TRP A 337 -30.76 9.00 -9.67
N ASP A 338 -31.13 9.72 -10.72
CA ASP A 338 -30.57 9.51 -12.07
C ASP A 338 -29.06 9.80 -12.08
N THR A 339 -28.63 10.84 -11.37
CA THR A 339 -27.20 11.20 -11.26
C THR A 339 -26.45 10.16 -10.44
N ILE A 340 -27.01 9.73 -9.31
CA ILE A 340 -26.45 8.66 -8.46
C ILE A 340 -26.23 7.37 -9.26
N VAL A 341 -27.26 6.89 -9.97
CA VAL A 341 -27.21 5.62 -10.70
C VAL A 341 -26.22 5.70 -11.87
N ALA A 342 -26.25 6.81 -12.63
CA ALA A 342 -25.33 7.02 -13.74
C ALA A 342 -23.86 7.09 -13.28
N GLU A 343 -23.60 7.77 -12.15
CA GLU A 343 -22.24 7.92 -11.63
C GLU A 343 -21.74 6.75 -10.78
N ALA A 344 -22.63 5.97 -10.16
CA ALA A 344 -22.25 4.71 -9.55
C ALA A 344 -21.91 3.64 -10.61
N GLY A 345 -22.60 3.67 -11.75
CA GLY A 345 -22.56 2.58 -12.72
C GLY A 345 -23.11 1.27 -12.15
N VAL A 346 -24.00 1.36 -11.16
CA VAL A 346 -24.67 0.24 -10.49
C VAL A 346 -26.17 0.36 -10.74
N PRO A 347 -26.89 -0.73 -11.02
CA PRO A 347 -28.34 -0.69 -11.13
C PRO A 347 -29.02 -0.16 -9.87
N PHE A 348 -30.11 0.59 -10.02
CA PHE A 348 -30.82 1.23 -8.90
C PHE A 348 -31.22 0.23 -7.81
N GLU A 349 -31.70 -0.94 -8.20
CA GLU A 349 -32.09 -2.03 -7.31
C GLU A 349 -30.93 -2.55 -6.44
N ASP A 350 -29.71 -2.55 -6.97
CA ASP A 350 -28.52 -2.98 -6.24
C ASP A 350 -28.09 -1.91 -5.22
N VAL A 351 -28.31 -0.62 -5.52
CA VAL A 351 -28.12 0.48 -4.55
C VAL A 351 -29.11 0.34 -3.40
N LEU A 352 -30.40 0.12 -3.70
CA LEU A 352 -31.43 -0.10 -2.68
C LEU A 352 -31.13 -1.34 -1.83
N LYS A 353 -30.73 -2.44 -2.46
CA LYS A 353 -30.35 -3.68 -1.76
C LYS A 353 -29.16 -3.47 -0.82
N LEU A 354 -28.16 -2.69 -1.24
CA LEU A 354 -27.02 -2.36 -0.38
C LEU A 354 -27.46 -1.52 0.83
N ALA A 355 -28.35 -0.54 0.62
CA ALA A 355 -28.93 0.23 1.71
C ALA A 355 -29.72 -0.66 2.69
N ASP A 356 -30.55 -1.57 2.19
CA ASP A 356 -31.30 -2.52 3.00
C ASP A 356 -30.39 -3.40 3.87
N ILE A 357 -29.26 -3.86 3.32
CA ILE A 357 -28.27 -4.63 4.08
C ILE A 357 -27.65 -3.75 5.17
N TYR A 358 -27.26 -2.53 4.82
CA TYR A 358 -26.65 -1.59 5.77
C TYR A 358 -27.57 -1.25 6.94
N VAL A 359 -28.85 -0.93 6.69
CA VAL A 359 -29.81 -0.59 7.75
C VAL A 359 -30.25 -1.78 8.61
N LYS A 360 -30.08 -3.01 8.12
CA LYS A 360 -30.32 -4.23 8.91
C LYS A 360 -29.15 -4.58 9.83
N GLY A 361 -27.93 -4.20 9.44
CA GLY A 361 -26.74 -4.40 10.25
C GLY A 361 -26.74 -3.55 11.53
N ARG A 362 -26.50 -4.19 12.68
CA ARG A 362 -26.38 -3.50 13.99
C ARG A 362 -24.93 -3.19 14.32
N ALA A 363 -24.01 -4.06 13.91
CA ALA A 363 -22.58 -3.94 14.10
C ALA A 363 -21.88 -4.04 12.74
N VAL A 364 -21.68 -2.89 12.10
CA VAL A 364 -21.18 -2.79 10.73
C VAL A 364 -19.70 -2.40 10.71
N ILE A 365 -18.88 -3.22 10.08
CA ILE A 365 -17.50 -2.85 9.71
C ILE A 365 -17.47 -2.44 8.23
N SER A 366 -16.91 -1.26 7.96
CA SER A 366 -16.59 -0.84 6.59
C SER A 366 -15.10 -0.91 6.37
N THR A 367 -14.66 -1.73 5.42
CA THR A 367 -13.26 -1.96 5.12
C THR A 367 -12.92 -1.58 3.68
N TRP A 368 -11.79 -0.91 3.46
CA TRP A 368 -11.41 -0.45 2.13
C TRP A 368 -9.91 -0.41 1.87
N GLY A 369 -9.55 -0.42 0.59
CA GLY A 369 -8.16 -0.40 0.13
C GLY A 369 -7.94 0.61 -0.99
N MET A 370 -7.07 0.24 -1.93
CA MET A 370 -6.66 1.09 -3.05
C MET A 370 -7.78 1.41 -4.03
N GLY A 371 -8.83 0.58 -4.11
CA GLY A 371 -9.99 0.87 -4.95
C GLY A 371 -10.81 2.08 -4.48
N LEU A 372 -10.56 2.65 -3.30
CA LEU A 372 -11.18 3.92 -2.87
C LEU A 372 -10.22 5.10 -2.88
N THR A 373 -8.92 4.85 -2.79
CA THR A 373 -7.91 5.85 -2.42
C THR A 373 -7.04 6.31 -3.60
N GLN A 374 -7.09 5.61 -4.73
CA GLN A 374 -6.33 5.94 -5.96
C GLN A 374 -7.24 6.45 -7.09
N HIS A 375 -8.15 7.36 -6.75
CA HIS A 375 -9.08 8.05 -7.64
C HIS A 375 -9.00 9.58 -7.45
N LYS A 376 -9.48 10.35 -8.42
CA LYS A 376 -9.47 11.82 -8.35
C LYS A 376 -10.20 12.34 -7.09
N ASN A 377 -11.35 11.76 -6.79
CA ASN A 377 -12.22 12.17 -5.68
C ASN A 377 -12.08 11.32 -4.41
N SER A 378 -10.91 10.70 -4.21
CA SER A 378 -10.71 9.75 -3.11
C SER A 378 -10.91 10.33 -1.71
N VAL A 379 -10.53 11.58 -1.45
CA VAL A 379 -10.75 12.23 -0.15
C VAL A 379 -12.25 12.38 0.15
N PRO A 380 -13.06 13.00 -0.74
CA PRO A 380 -14.51 13.00 -0.62
C PRO A 380 -15.13 11.61 -0.45
N THR A 381 -14.64 10.58 -1.16
CA THR A 381 -15.14 9.20 -1.05
C THR A 381 -14.93 8.62 0.36
N VAL A 382 -13.75 8.83 0.94
CA VAL A 382 -13.48 8.40 2.32
C VAL A 382 -14.35 9.17 3.32
N GLN A 383 -14.57 10.47 3.09
CA GLN A 383 -15.39 11.31 3.95
C GLN A 383 -16.87 10.92 3.92
N ILE A 384 -17.44 10.67 2.74
CA ILE A 384 -18.84 10.23 2.63
C ILE A 384 -19.05 8.80 3.16
N LEU A 385 -18.04 7.93 3.06
CA LEU A 385 -18.06 6.62 3.74
C LEU A 385 -18.11 6.79 5.26
N SER A 386 -17.30 7.70 5.80
CA SER A 386 -17.34 8.05 7.23
C SER A 386 -18.70 8.62 7.63
N ASN A 387 -19.29 9.52 6.83
CA ASN A 387 -20.64 10.04 7.06
C ASN A 387 -21.66 8.90 7.14
N LEU A 388 -21.68 8.00 6.15
CA LEU A 388 -22.60 6.87 6.12
C LEU A 388 -22.52 6.08 7.42
N MET A 389 -21.32 5.74 7.87
CA MET A 389 -21.09 5.00 9.11
C MET A 389 -21.56 5.76 10.37
N MET A 390 -21.41 7.09 10.40
CA MET A 390 -21.89 7.94 11.50
C MET A 390 -23.42 8.03 11.57
N MET A 391 -24.15 7.93 10.46
CA MET A 391 -25.63 7.98 10.44
C MET A 391 -26.29 6.95 11.37
N ARG A 392 -25.58 5.85 11.66
CA ARG A 392 -26.05 4.70 12.44
C ARG A 392 -25.22 4.45 13.71
N GLY A 393 -24.33 5.40 14.06
CA GLY A 393 -23.45 5.27 15.23
C GLY A 393 -22.48 4.10 15.14
N ASN A 394 -22.03 3.72 13.94
CA ASN A 394 -21.12 2.59 13.72
C ASN A 394 -19.65 2.93 14.01
N ILE A 395 -19.35 3.97 14.80
CA ILE A 395 -18.00 4.35 15.22
C ILE A 395 -17.96 4.39 16.74
N GLY A 396 -16.97 3.71 17.33
CA GLY A 396 -16.89 3.48 18.76
C GLY A 396 -18.04 2.61 19.30
N ARG A 397 -18.38 1.56 18.54
CA ARG A 397 -19.33 0.51 18.91
C ARG A 397 -18.63 -0.84 18.69
N ARG A 398 -18.70 -1.76 19.65
CA ARG A 398 -18.10 -3.10 19.53
C ARG A 398 -18.64 -3.80 18.29
N GLY A 399 -17.74 -4.37 17.49
CA GLY A 399 -18.10 -5.03 16.24
C GLY A 399 -18.37 -4.09 15.07
N ALA A 400 -18.08 -2.79 15.20
CA ALA A 400 -18.33 -1.80 14.17
C ALA A 400 -17.18 -0.80 14.01
N GLY A 401 -17.02 -0.24 12.81
CA GLY A 401 -16.07 0.84 12.60
C GLY A 401 -15.53 0.96 11.18
N LEU A 402 -14.54 1.83 11.08
CA LEU A 402 -13.80 2.13 9.86
C LEU A 402 -12.50 1.32 9.85
N CYS A 403 -12.29 0.52 8.81
CA CYS A 403 -11.16 -0.40 8.68
C CYS A 403 -10.40 -0.18 7.36
N PRO A 404 -9.60 0.91 7.23
CA PRO A 404 -8.65 1.05 6.14
C PRO A 404 -7.55 0.00 6.27
N VAL A 405 -7.51 -0.99 5.38
CA VAL A 405 -6.52 -2.07 5.46
C VAL A 405 -5.26 -1.65 4.71
N ARG A 406 -4.21 -1.31 5.46
CA ARG A 406 -2.96 -0.77 4.93
C ARG A 406 -2.13 -1.86 4.24
N GLY A 407 -1.30 -1.47 3.26
CA GLY A 407 -0.52 -2.38 2.43
C GLY A 407 0.75 -2.92 3.09
N HIS A 408 1.82 -2.12 3.07
CA HIS A 408 3.12 -2.53 3.61
C HIS A 408 3.09 -2.71 5.12
N SER A 409 3.89 -3.68 5.60
CA SER A 409 3.94 -4.14 7.00
C SER A 409 4.04 -3.05 8.05
N ASN A 410 4.73 -1.93 7.79
CA ASN A 410 4.97 -0.87 8.76
C ASN A 410 4.60 0.54 8.26
N VAL A 411 3.82 0.65 7.19
CA VAL A 411 3.46 1.98 6.64
C VAL A 411 2.70 2.84 7.65
N GLN A 412 2.00 2.21 8.58
CA GLN A 412 1.33 2.91 9.68
C GLN A 412 2.35 3.42 10.70
N GLY A 413 3.33 2.59 11.07
CA GLY A 413 4.40 2.93 12.01
C GLY A 413 5.28 4.06 11.49
N ASP A 414 5.73 4.00 10.24
CA ASP A 414 6.54 5.03 9.59
C ASP A 414 5.88 6.42 9.71
N ARG A 415 4.57 6.52 9.37
CA ARG A 415 3.79 7.75 9.52
C ARG A 415 3.65 8.16 10.99
N THR A 416 3.38 7.22 11.89
CA THR A 416 3.25 7.50 13.33
C THR A 416 4.53 8.07 13.92
N VAL A 417 5.71 7.58 13.50
CA VAL A 417 7.02 8.03 14.02
C VAL A 417 7.65 9.18 13.21
N GLY A 418 6.87 9.82 12.34
CA GLY A 418 7.20 11.12 11.76
C GLY A 418 7.70 11.14 10.32
N ILE A 419 7.62 10.03 9.56
CA ILE A 419 7.82 10.07 8.11
C ILE A 419 6.61 10.77 7.48
N GLU A 420 6.73 12.06 7.20
CA GLU A 420 5.62 12.91 6.79
C GLU A 420 6.12 14.21 6.15
N GLU A 421 5.62 14.53 4.97
CA GLU A 421 5.98 15.75 4.24
C GLU A 421 5.24 17.00 4.76
N ARG A 422 4.08 16.83 5.41
CA ARG A 422 3.30 17.90 6.05
C ARG A 422 3.17 17.68 7.57
N PRO A 423 4.28 17.74 8.32
CA PRO A 423 4.24 17.51 9.76
C PRO A 423 3.42 18.58 10.47
N THR A 424 2.81 18.22 11.62
CA THR A 424 2.12 19.20 12.46
C THR A 424 3.13 20.06 13.21
N GLN A 425 2.79 21.32 13.47
CA GLN A 425 3.67 22.22 14.22
C GLN A 425 3.96 21.70 15.63
N ALA A 426 2.97 21.10 16.31
CA ALA A 426 3.14 20.52 17.63
C ALA A 426 4.15 19.35 17.67
N PHE A 427 4.20 18.54 16.60
CA PHE A 427 5.21 17.48 16.48
C PHE A 427 6.61 18.07 16.29
N LEU A 428 6.73 19.08 15.42
CA LEU A 428 8.01 19.78 15.19
C LEU A 428 8.50 20.46 16.48
N ASP A 429 7.64 21.18 17.20
CA ASP A 429 8.00 21.83 18.47
C ASP A 429 8.59 20.82 19.46
N ARG A 430 7.91 19.68 19.66
CA ARG A 430 8.38 18.64 20.56
C ARG A 430 9.67 17.98 20.09
N LEU A 431 9.83 17.77 18.78
CA LEU A 431 11.06 17.23 18.20
C LEU A 431 12.25 18.19 18.46
N GLY A 432 12.02 19.49 18.27
CA GLY A 432 13.02 20.54 18.51
C GLY A 432 13.39 20.68 19.99
N GLU A 433 12.42 20.61 20.90
CA GLU A 433 12.64 20.61 22.35
C GLU A 433 13.47 19.42 22.82
N VAL A 434 13.18 18.21 22.35
CA VAL A 434 13.85 16.97 22.80
C VAL A 434 15.29 16.88 22.31
N TYR A 435 15.57 17.38 21.10
CA TYR A 435 16.88 17.26 20.45
C TYR A 435 17.65 18.58 20.31
N ASP A 436 17.14 19.65 20.91
CA ASP A 436 17.75 20.99 20.95
C ASP A 436 18.12 21.52 19.55
N PHE A 437 17.15 21.57 18.63
CA PHE A 437 17.33 22.18 17.31
C PHE A 437 16.03 22.83 16.82
N GLU A 438 16.13 23.70 15.80
CA GLU A 438 14.95 24.28 15.14
C GLU A 438 14.60 23.45 13.91
N PRO A 439 13.48 22.70 13.90
CA PRO A 439 13.09 21.92 12.73
C PRO A 439 12.54 22.81 11.61
N PRO A 440 12.67 22.40 10.33
CA PRO A 440 12.03 23.10 9.22
C PRO A 440 10.51 23.16 9.40
N ARG A 441 9.95 24.35 9.22
CA ARG A 441 8.52 24.62 9.49
C ARG A 441 7.62 24.48 8.27
N GLU A 442 8.17 24.68 7.09
CA GLU A 442 7.46 24.57 5.82
C GLU A 442 7.20 23.10 5.45
N HIS A 443 6.11 22.86 4.72
CA HIS A 443 5.82 21.53 4.19
C HIS A 443 6.80 21.17 3.07
N GLY A 444 7.22 19.91 3.05
CA GLY A 444 8.06 19.36 1.99
C GLY A 444 7.27 18.71 0.87
N LEU A 445 7.99 17.95 0.05
CA LEU A 445 7.47 17.33 -1.16
C LEU A 445 6.98 15.89 -0.93
N ASP A 446 5.78 15.58 -1.44
CA ASP A 446 5.32 14.21 -1.63
C ASP A 446 6.00 13.54 -2.84
N VAL A 447 5.69 12.26 -3.10
CA VAL A 447 6.24 11.49 -4.24
C VAL A 447 6.10 12.19 -5.59
N VAL A 448 4.91 12.69 -5.93
CA VAL A 448 4.64 13.27 -7.25
C VAL A 448 5.36 14.61 -7.40
N ASN A 449 5.30 15.43 -6.35
CA ASN A 449 5.98 16.72 -6.32
C ASN A 449 7.51 16.56 -6.29
N THR A 450 8.03 15.49 -5.69
CA THR A 450 9.45 15.15 -5.74
C THR A 450 9.90 14.84 -7.16
N ILE A 451 9.15 13.99 -7.88
CA ILE A 451 9.46 13.65 -9.29
C ILE A 451 9.43 14.92 -10.16
N GLN A 452 8.43 15.77 -9.98
CA GLN A 452 8.34 17.04 -10.71
C GLN A 452 9.50 17.98 -10.34
N ALA A 453 9.88 18.08 -9.07
CA ALA A 453 10.99 18.92 -8.61
C ALA A 453 12.35 18.43 -9.13
N MET A 454 12.54 17.13 -9.31
CA MET A 454 13.72 16.57 -10.00
C MET A 454 13.74 16.98 -11.47
N LEU A 455 12.63 16.82 -12.20
CA LEU A 455 12.52 17.23 -13.61
C LEU A 455 12.79 18.73 -13.79
N ASP A 456 12.33 19.55 -12.85
CA ASP A 456 12.59 20.99 -12.81
C ASP A 456 14.03 21.33 -12.40
N GLY A 457 14.84 20.33 -12.02
CA GLY A 457 16.21 20.51 -11.54
C GLY A 457 16.33 21.15 -10.16
N LYS A 458 15.25 21.19 -9.37
CA LYS A 458 15.22 21.73 -8.01
C LYS A 458 15.77 20.71 -7.01
N VAL A 459 15.34 19.45 -7.11
CA VAL A 459 15.93 18.33 -6.35
C VAL A 459 17.13 17.78 -7.12
N LYS A 460 18.26 17.64 -6.41
CA LYS A 460 19.56 17.18 -6.93
C LYS A 460 20.06 15.91 -6.25
N VAL A 461 19.63 15.62 -5.03
CA VAL A 461 20.00 14.42 -4.29
C VAL A 461 18.74 13.63 -3.94
N PHE A 462 18.75 12.34 -4.24
CA PHE A 462 17.69 11.42 -3.84
C PHE A 462 18.26 10.28 -3.01
N ILE A 463 17.69 10.04 -1.84
CA ILE A 463 18.07 8.92 -0.98
C ILE A 463 16.80 8.11 -0.68
N GLY A 464 16.79 6.85 -1.11
CA GLY A 464 15.69 5.92 -0.86
C GLY A 464 16.03 4.90 0.22
N LEU A 465 15.30 4.94 1.33
CA LEU A 465 15.26 3.89 2.34
C LEU A 465 14.26 2.82 1.90
N GLY A 466 14.77 1.83 1.17
CA GLY A 466 13.97 0.78 0.55
C GLY A 466 13.20 1.22 -0.70
N GLY A 467 12.36 0.30 -1.18
CA GLY A 467 11.48 0.51 -2.33
C GLY A 467 12.15 0.40 -3.70
N ASN A 468 11.31 0.29 -4.74
CA ASN A 468 11.71 0.34 -6.15
C ASN A 468 11.06 1.57 -6.78
N PHE A 469 11.51 2.76 -6.36
CA PHE A 469 10.91 4.06 -6.69
C PHE A 469 10.70 4.25 -8.20
N SER A 470 11.69 3.86 -9.01
CA SER A 470 11.67 4.06 -10.47
C SER A 470 10.53 3.34 -11.20
N ILE A 471 9.99 2.26 -10.64
CA ILE A 471 8.88 1.50 -11.25
C ILE A 471 7.59 1.56 -10.43
N ALA A 472 7.66 1.86 -9.13
CA ALA A 472 6.49 1.93 -8.26
C ALA A 472 5.63 3.18 -8.49
N THR A 473 6.25 4.26 -8.95
CA THR A 473 5.67 5.59 -9.16
C THR A 473 4.95 5.72 -10.51
N PRO A 474 4.06 6.71 -10.68
CA PRO A 474 3.40 6.96 -11.96
C PRO A 474 4.37 7.46 -13.03
N ASP A 475 3.92 7.46 -14.28
CA ASP A 475 4.63 8.10 -15.41
C ASP A 475 6.07 7.60 -15.56
N THR A 476 6.24 6.28 -15.63
CA THR A 476 7.54 5.60 -15.54
C THR A 476 8.66 6.25 -16.39
N PRO A 477 8.47 6.59 -17.69
CA PRO A 477 9.52 7.25 -18.47
C PRO A 477 9.94 8.60 -17.88
N ARG A 478 9.00 9.43 -17.44
CA ARG A 478 9.29 10.73 -16.81
C ARG A 478 9.94 10.57 -15.45
N THR A 479 9.53 9.58 -14.66
CA THR A 479 10.21 9.22 -13.41
C THR A 479 11.65 8.81 -13.69
N TRP A 480 11.93 8.09 -14.78
CA TRP A 480 13.30 7.74 -15.13
C TRP A 480 14.14 8.95 -15.51
N ASP A 481 13.57 9.88 -16.27
CA ASP A 481 14.24 11.14 -16.59
C ASP A 481 14.50 11.97 -15.32
N ALA A 482 13.56 11.99 -14.39
CA ALA A 482 13.69 12.64 -13.09
C ALA A 482 14.87 12.08 -12.27
N MET A 483 14.93 10.76 -12.11
CA MET A 483 16.02 10.10 -11.40
C MET A 483 17.39 10.37 -12.06
N ARG A 484 17.47 10.31 -13.40
CA ARG A 484 18.70 10.59 -14.15
C ARG A 484 19.16 12.04 -14.09
N SER A 485 18.25 12.97 -13.78
CA SER A 485 18.57 14.39 -13.65
C SER A 485 19.29 14.75 -12.33
N CYS A 486 19.28 13.84 -11.35
CA CYS A 486 19.91 14.04 -10.05
C CYS A 486 21.44 13.98 -10.14
N ASP A 487 22.12 14.74 -9.28
CA ASP A 487 23.57 14.66 -9.11
C ASP A 487 23.98 13.41 -8.31
N LEU A 488 23.16 12.99 -7.34
CA LEU A 488 23.36 11.75 -6.57
C LEU A 488 22.03 11.00 -6.36
N THR A 489 22.05 9.69 -6.59
CA THR A 489 20.97 8.77 -6.18
C THR A 489 21.51 7.66 -5.30
N VAL A 490 20.92 7.46 -4.12
CA VAL A 490 21.31 6.44 -3.14
C VAL A 490 20.14 5.51 -2.89
N HIS A 491 20.38 4.21 -2.92
CA HIS A 491 19.36 3.21 -2.65
C HIS A 491 19.82 2.24 -1.56
N ILE A 492 19.13 2.27 -0.42
CA ILE A 492 19.30 1.34 0.69
C ILE A 492 18.34 0.18 0.46
N THR A 493 18.84 -0.98 0.04
CA THR A 493 17.99 -2.07 -0.45
C THR A 493 18.54 -3.45 -0.11
N THR A 494 17.71 -4.47 -0.19
CA THR A 494 18.11 -5.87 0.07
C THR A 494 18.46 -6.63 -1.21
N LYS A 495 17.89 -6.24 -2.36
CA LYS A 495 17.98 -6.94 -3.65
C LYS A 495 18.07 -5.98 -4.82
N LEU A 496 18.69 -6.45 -5.91
CA LEU A 496 18.79 -5.70 -7.16
C LEU A 496 17.39 -5.45 -7.76
N ASN A 497 17.12 -4.19 -8.11
CA ASN A 497 15.88 -3.77 -8.76
C ASN A 497 16.15 -2.62 -9.75
N ARG A 498 15.12 -2.19 -10.47
CA ARG A 498 15.20 -1.17 -11.54
C ARG A 498 15.79 0.16 -11.08
N SER A 499 15.56 0.57 -9.84
CA SER A 499 16.01 1.87 -9.34
C SER A 499 17.54 1.98 -9.26
N HIS A 500 18.25 0.86 -9.18
CA HIS A 500 19.71 0.84 -9.27
C HIS A 500 20.23 1.05 -10.70
N LEU A 501 19.39 0.86 -11.71
CA LEU A 501 19.80 0.99 -13.12
C LEU A 501 19.34 2.32 -13.74
N VAL A 502 18.42 3.01 -13.05
CA VAL A 502 17.90 4.32 -13.41
C VAL A 502 18.37 5.31 -12.35
N HIS A 503 19.62 5.72 -12.49
CA HIS A 503 20.34 6.45 -11.45
C HIS A 503 20.80 7.83 -11.94
N GLY A 504 21.18 8.70 -10.99
CA GLY A 504 21.75 10.02 -11.25
C GLY A 504 23.20 9.95 -11.73
N ARG A 505 23.91 11.08 -11.70
CA ARG A 505 25.33 11.14 -12.14
C ARG A 505 26.23 10.26 -11.29
N ASP A 506 26.20 10.47 -9.97
CA ASP A 506 26.76 9.54 -8.99
C ASP A 506 25.65 8.65 -8.45
N ALA A 507 25.98 7.39 -8.17
CA ALA A 507 25.00 6.45 -7.66
C ALA A 507 25.59 5.47 -6.67
N LEU A 508 24.85 5.20 -5.59
CA LEU A 508 25.21 4.24 -4.55
C LEU A 508 24.12 3.19 -4.36
N ILE A 509 24.56 1.93 -4.26
CA ILE A 509 23.74 0.84 -3.74
C ILE A 509 24.30 0.51 -2.36
N LEU A 510 23.46 0.60 -1.33
CA LEU A 510 23.80 0.31 0.05
C LEU A 510 23.03 -0.92 0.53
N PRO A 511 23.60 -2.12 0.46
CA PRO A 511 22.92 -3.33 0.87
C PRO A 511 22.64 -3.33 2.37
N THR A 512 21.40 -3.62 2.75
CA THR A 512 20.98 -3.66 4.14
C THR A 512 20.53 -5.04 4.58
N LEU A 513 20.51 -5.28 5.89
CA LEU A 513 19.85 -6.44 6.50
C LEU A 513 18.34 -6.40 6.21
N GLY A 514 17.79 -7.55 5.83
CA GLY A 514 16.37 -7.81 5.78
C GLY A 514 15.84 -8.10 7.19
N ARG A 515 14.52 -7.95 7.39
CA ARG A 515 13.90 -8.10 8.72
C ARG A 515 14.05 -9.50 9.29
N THR A 516 14.27 -10.50 8.44
CA THR A 516 14.52 -11.89 8.87
C THR A 516 15.96 -12.15 9.31
N GLU A 517 16.90 -11.24 9.09
CA GLU A 517 18.33 -11.44 9.37
C GLU A 517 18.71 -10.93 10.77
N ILE A 518 19.51 -11.71 11.51
CA ILE A 518 19.96 -11.36 12.86
C ILE A 518 20.89 -10.16 12.78
N ASP A 519 20.59 -9.14 13.56
CA ASP A 519 21.45 -7.99 13.81
C ASP A 519 22.08 -8.10 15.21
N LEU A 520 23.41 -8.23 15.26
CA LEU A 520 24.16 -8.34 16.51
C LEU A 520 24.96 -7.06 16.74
N GLN A 521 24.64 -6.35 17.81
CA GLN A 521 25.40 -5.20 18.29
C GLN A 521 26.12 -5.60 19.59
N ASN A 522 27.46 -5.61 19.57
CA ASN A 522 28.30 -6.05 20.70
C ASN A 522 27.91 -7.43 21.27
N GLY A 523 27.49 -8.36 20.41
CA GLY A 523 27.05 -9.70 20.81
C GLY A 523 25.61 -9.79 21.32
N VAL A 524 24.86 -8.68 21.33
CA VAL A 524 23.44 -8.62 21.71
C VAL A 524 22.58 -8.51 20.46
N ALA A 525 21.62 -9.43 20.32
CA ALA A 525 20.64 -9.37 19.24
C ALA A 525 19.70 -8.17 19.43
N GLN A 526 19.63 -7.32 18.41
CA GLN A 526 18.71 -6.19 18.40
C GLN A 526 17.39 -6.59 17.76
N GLY A 527 16.28 -6.15 18.37
CA GLY A 527 14.94 -6.26 17.78
C GLY A 527 14.51 -4.91 17.23
N VAL A 528 13.67 -4.90 16.21
CA VAL A 528 13.02 -3.71 15.66
C VAL A 528 11.52 -3.79 15.87
N SER A 529 10.81 -2.67 15.91
CA SER A 529 9.36 -2.65 16.10
C SER A 529 8.62 -2.11 14.87
N VAL A 530 7.37 -2.55 14.74
CA VAL A 530 6.46 -2.15 13.66
C VAL A 530 5.08 -1.84 14.25
N GLU A 531 4.24 -1.11 13.51
CA GLU A 531 2.83 -0.87 13.77
C GLU A 531 1.97 -1.38 12.61
N ASP A 532 0.98 -2.22 12.92
CA ASP A 532 0.06 -2.79 11.93
C ASP A 532 -1.14 -1.88 11.60
N SER A 533 -2.05 -2.35 10.73
CA SER A 533 -3.23 -1.58 10.29
C SER A 533 -4.25 -1.28 11.39
N MET A 534 -4.18 -1.98 12.52
CA MET A 534 -5.07 -1.82 13.67
C MET A 534 -4.37 -1.14 14.85
N SER A 535 -3.20 -0.53 14.63
CA SER A 535 -2.46 0.23 15.65
C SER A 535 -1.85 -0.63 16.76
N MET A 536 -1.61 -1.92 16.51
CA MET A 536 -0.78 -2.75 17.39
C MET A 536 0.69 -2.50 17.08
N VAL A 537 1.47 -2.20 18.12
CA VAL A 537 2.92 -2.03 18.04
C VAL A 537 3.59 -3.25 18.67
N HIS A 538 4.37 -3.98 17.88
CA HIS A 538 5.07 -5.19 18.32
C HIS A 538 6.52 -5.23 17.86
N ILE A 539 7.31 -6.04 18.57
CA ILE A 539 8.73 -6.23 18.28
C ILE A 539 8.96 -7.44 17.37
N SER A 540 10.00 -7.36 16.54
CA SER A 540 10.42 -8.36 15.57
C SER A 540 11.93 -8.58 15.70
N TYR A 541 12.34 -9.83 15.83
CA TYR A 541 13.76 -10.22 15.89
C TYR A 541 14.12 -11.07 14.68
N GLY A 542 15.15 -10.67 13.93
CA GLY A 542 15.70 -11.50 12.86
C GLY A 542 16.23 -12.83 13.40
N MET A 543 16.17 -13.88 12.58
CA MET A 543 16.52 -15.26 12.95
C MET A 543 17.52 -15.93 11.98
N ASN A 544 17.69 -15.37 10.78
CA ASN A 544 18.57 -15.90 9.76
C ASN A 544 19.98 -15.31 9.89
N LYS A 545 21.01 -16.09 9.53
CA LYS A 545 22.34 -15.51 9.33
C LYS A 545 22.25 -14.46 8.21
N PRO A 546 22.86 -13.27 8.39
CA PRO A 546 22.96 -12.29 7.31
C PRO A 546 23.48 -12.88 6.00
N ALA A 547 22.96 -12.39 4.88
CA ALA A 547 23.29 -12.86 3.54
C ALA A 547 24.78 -12.59 3.18
N SER A 548 25.40 -11.62 3.83
CA SER A 548 26.82 -11.29 3.78
C SER A 548 27.25 -10.68 5.12
N GLU A 549 28.53 -10.85 5.47
CA GLU A 549 29.13 -10.24 6.68
C GLU A 549 29.37 -8.73 6.50
N ASN A 550 29.26 -8.22 5.27
CA ASN A 550 29.44 -6.81 4.94
C ASN A 550 28.14 -5.99 5.01
N LEU A 551 27.00 -6.61 5.36
CA LEU A 551 25.72 -5.90 5.49
C LEU A 551 25.66 -5.09 6.78
N LEU A 552 25.02 -3.92 6.70
CA LEU A 552 24.64 -3.11 7.86
C LEU A 552 23.11 -3.08 8.00
N SER A 553 22.62 -2.93 9.22
CA SER A 553 21.19 -2.65 9.45
C SER A 553 20.79 -1.30 8.86
N GLU A 554 19.52 -1.13 8.54
CA GLU A 554 18.98 0.17 8.10
C GLU A 554 19.29 1.28 9.12
N ILE A 555 19.22 0.96 10.42
CA ILE A 555 19.52 1.88 11.51
C ILE A 555 21.00 2.28 11.50
N ALA A 556 21.92 1.32 11.35
CA ALA A 556 23.35 1.61 11.27
C ALA A 556 23.71 2.46 10.04
N ILE A 557 23.07 2.20 8.89
CA ILE A 557 23.24 2.99 7.67
C ILE A 557 22.76 4.43 7.89
N VAL A 558 21.55 4.61 8.42
CA VAL A 558 20.98 5.94 8.70
C VAL A 558 21.83 6.71 9.72
N ALA A 559 22.21 6.07 10.83
CA ALA A 559 23.05 6.66 11.86
C ALA A 559 24.41 7.11 11.31
N ARG A 560 25.06 6.29 10.49
CA ARG A 560 26.38 6.61 9.92
C ARG A 560 26.30 7.69 8.83
N MET A 561 25.24 7.71 8.02
CA MET A 561 24.95 8.85 7.13
C MET A 561 24.77 10.15 7.91
N ALA A 562 23.99 10.11 9.00
CA ALA A 562 23.73 11.27 9.85
C ALA A 562 25.01 11.76 10.53
N HIS A 563 25.82 10.85 11.08
CA HIS A 563 27.11 11.16 11.66
C HIS A 563 28.07 11.82 10.65
N ALA A 564 28.22 11.24 9.45
CA ALA A 564 29.09 11.80 8.41
C ALA A 564 28.62 13.19 7.94
N THR A 565 27.31 13.44 7.94
CA THR A 565 26.70 14.69 7.44
C THR A 565 26.67 15.78 8.51
N LEU A 566 26.20 15.50 9.72
CA LEU A 566 25.93 16.48 10.77
C LEU A 566 26.91 16.44 11.95
N GLY A 567 27.72 15.39 12.05
CA GLY A 567 28.49 15.08 13.26
C GLY A 567 27.59 14.58 14.40
N SER A 568 28.19 14.25 15.56
CA SER A 568 27.48 13.71 16.74
C SER A 568 27.33 14.70 17.90
N GLY A 569 27.39 16.02 17.63
CA GLY A 569 27.38 17.03 18.70
C GLY A 569 26.06 17.12 19.47
N LYS A 570 24.91 17.00 18.78
CA LYS A 570 23.56 17.07 19.37
C LYS A 570 22.94 15.69 19.61
N VAL A 571 23.20 14.76 18.69
CA VAL A 571 22.69 13.39 18.74
C VAL A 571 23.88 12.45 18.58
N ASP A 572 24.04 11.53 19.53
CA ASP A 572 25.04 10.47 19.38
C ASP A 572 24.49 9.37 18.45
N TRP A 573 24.58 9.60 17.14
CA TRP A 573 24.04 8.68 16.13
C TRP A 573 24.61 7.27 16.26
N LEU A 574 25.90 7.14 16.58
CA LEU A 574 26.57 5.84 16.65
C LEU A 574 26.15 5.05 17.89
N ALA A 575 25.83 5.73 19.00
CA ALA A 575 25.19 5.06 20.14
C ALA A 575 23.81 4.50 19.77
N HIS A 576 22.99 5.24 19.02
CA HIS A 576 21.69 4.76 18.55
C HIS A 576 21.83 3.56 17.60
N ALA A 577 22.89 3.49 16.80
CA ALA A 577 23.19 2.32 15.97
C ALA A 577 23.59 1.09 16.78
N ALA A 578 24.17 1.29 17.97
CA ALA A 578 24.63 0.20 18.83
C ALA A 578 23.54 -0.30 19.79
N ASP A 579 22.52 0.52 20.10
CA ASP A 579 21.44 0.19 21.02
C ASP A 579 20.11 0.83 20.59
N TYR A 580 19.18 -0.02 20.13
CA TYR A 580 17.89 0.44 19.60
C TYR A 580 16.92 0.88 20.69
N SER A 581 17.19 0.55 21.96
CA SER A 581 16.39 1.05 23.08
C SER A 581 16.46 2.57 23.21
N LEU A 582 17.61 3.17 22.87
CA LEU A 582 17.80 4.63 22.89
C LEU A 582 16.91 5.34 21.85
N ILE A 583 16.72 4.72 20.69
CA ILE A 583 15.83 5.25 19.65
C ILE A 583 14.39 5.23 20.15
N ARG A 584 13.96 4.14 20.79
CA ARG A 584 12.62 4.01 21.38
C ARG A 584 12.39 4.98 22.52
N ASP A 585 13.38 5.26 23.35
CA ASP A 585 13.30 6.31 24.36
C ASP A 585 13.16 7.70 23.72
N GLY A 586 13.83 7.93 22.60
CA GLY A 586 13.60 9.09 21.73
C GLY A 586 12.14 9.19 21.26
N ILE A 587 11.61 8.11 20.69
CA ILE A 587 10.20 8.04 20.24
C ILE A 587 9.25 8.31 21.39
N ALA A 588 9.46 7.70 22.56
CA ALA A 588 8.59 7.87 23.74
C ALA A 588 8.53 9.32 24.25
N ARG A 589 9.62 10.08 24.09
CA ARG A 589 9.67 11.51 24.47
C ARG A 589 9.03 12.42 23.43
N VAL A 590 9.03 12.03 22.15
CA VAL A 590 8.54 12.87 21.04
C VAL A 590 7.09 12.56 20.66
N ILE A 591 6.70 11.29 20.62
CA ILE A 591 5.43 10.83 20.06
C ILE A 591 4.46 10.44 21.17
N GLU A 592 3.25 11.01 21.15
CA GLU A 592 2.17 10.66 22.08
C GLU A 592 1.77 9.18 21.92
N GLY A 593 1.52 8.49 23.04
CA GLY A 593 1.07 7.10 23.06
C GLY A 593 2.19 6.05 23.21
N PHE A 594 3.46 6.44 23.08
CA PHE A 594 4.64 5.58 23.22
C PHE A 594 5.27 5.61 24.62
N THR A 595 4.56 6.08 25.65
CA THR A 595 5.06 6.05 27.04
C THR A 595 5.51 4.64 27.43
N ASP A 596 6.65 4.53 28.11
CA ASP A 596 7.28 3.27 28.54
C ASP A 596 7.51 2.27 27.40
N TYR A 597 7.86 2.75 26.20
CA TYR A 597 7.97 1.95 24.98
C TYR A 597 8.76 0.64 25.18
N ASN A 598 9.99 0.74 25.68
CA ASN A 598 10.86 -0.43 25.89
C ASN A 598 10.26 -1.47 26.85
N GLU A 599 9.57 -1.04 27.91
CA GLU A 599 8.92 -1.95 28.86
C GLU A 599 7.67 -2.59 28.25
N ARG A 600 6.86 -1.81 27.53
CA ARG A 600 5.62 -2.32 26.92
C ARG A 600 5.87 -3.34 25.81
N LEU A 601 7.00 -3.24 25.09
CA LEU A 601 7.40 -4.24 24.10
C LEU A 601 7.81 -5.60 24.70
N LYS A 602 8.04 -5.68 26.01
CA LYS A 602 8.30 -6.97 26.69
C LYS A 602 7.03 -7.82 26.81
N ASN A 603 5.85 -7.20 26.68
CA ASN A 603 4.60 -7.94 26.63
C ASN A 603 4.53 -8.74 25.33
N PRO A 604 4.19 -10.05 25.37
CA PRO A 604 3.97 -10.82 24.15
C PRO A 604 2.91 -10.15 23.26
N GLY A 605 3.25 -9.93 21.98
CA GLY A 605 2.38 -9.20 21.04
C GLY A 605 2.47 -7.67 21.15
N GLY A 606 3.24 -7.14 22.10
CA GLY A 606 3.50 -5.70 22.24
C GLY A 606 2.35 -4.93 22.89
N PHE A 607 1.95 -3.79 22.31
CA PHE A 607 0.92 -2.92 22.87
C PHE A 607 0.12 -2.19 21.80
N HIS A 608 -1.14 -1.87 22.13
CA HIS A 608 -2.02 -1.10 21.24
C HIS A 608 -1.84 0.41 21.48
N LEU A 609 -1.76 1.19 20.41
CA LEU A 609 -1.87 2.65 20.45
C LEU A 609 -3.34 3.06 20.47
N GLY A 610 -3.75 3.91 21.41
CA GLY A 610 -5.13 4.35 21.52
C GLY A 610 -5.62 5.06 20.25
N VAL A 611 -6.81 4.70 19.78
CA VAL A 611 -7.49 5.37 18.66
C VAL A 611 -8.66 6.16 19.22
N ALA A 612 -8.50 7.49 19.34
CA ALA A 612 -9.46 8.35 20.04
C ALA A 612 -10.91 8.19 19.54
N SER A 613 -11.13 8.10 18.22
CA SER A 613 -12.46 7.93 17.64
C SER A 613 -13.13 6.60 17.97
N ARG A 614 -12.36 5.54 18.28
CA ARG A 614 -12.89 4.27 18.81
C ARG A 614 -13.52 4.44 20.18
N GLU A 615 -13.03 5.40 20.97
CA GLU A 615 -13.56 5.74 22.28
C GLU A 615 -14.55 6.93 22.21
N ARG A 616 -14.95 7.32 20.99
CA ARG A 616 -15.79 8.51 20.72
C ARG A 616 -15.19 9.82 21.26
N ILE A 617 -13.86 9.88 21.32
CA ILE A 617 -13.10 11.08 21.59
C ILE A 617 -12.71 11.69 20.23
N TRP A 618 -13.29 12.83 19.89
CA TRP A 618 -13.14 13.44 18.58
C TRP A 618 -12.03 14.50 18.60
N LYS A 619 -10.86 14.17 18.06
CA LYS A 619 -9.74 15.11 17.86
C LYS A 619 -9.97 16.00 16.61
N THR A 620 -11.20 16.47 16.40
CA THR A 620 -11.57 17.41 15.34
C THR A 620 -11.57 18.85 15.90
N PRO A 621 -11.54 19.89 15.04
CA PRO A 621 -11.61 21.28 15.50
C PRO A 621 -12.87 21.62 16.31
N SER A 622 -13.99 20.91 16.07
CA SER A 622 -15.25 21.11 16.79
C SER A 622 -15.37 20.30 18.09
N GLY A 623 -14.43 19.38 18.35
CA GLY A 623 -14.57 18.40 19.45
C GLY A 623 -15.68 17.36 19.23
N LYS A 624 -16.28 17.32 18.04
CA LYS A 624 -17.32 16.37 17.62
C LYS A 624 -16.99 15.77 16.25
N ALA A 625 -17.51 14.58 15.94
CA ALA A 625 -17.40 14.05 14.60
C ALA A 625 -18.19 14.93 13.61
N GLN A 626 -17.73 15.07 12.37
CA GLN A 626 -18.25 16.08 11.44
C GLN A 626 -18.80 15.44 10.17
N PHE A 627 -20.08 15.66 9.89
CA PHE A 627 -20.65 15.39 8.58
C PHE A 627 -20.17 16.44 7.58
N LEU A 628 -19.60 15.98 6.47
CA LEU A 628 -19.11 16.85 5.39
C LEU A 628 -19.95 16.67 4.12
N VAL A 629 -20.28 17.76 3.45
CA VAL A 629 -21.12 17.76 2.24
C VAL A 629 -20.25 17.80 1.00
N HIS A 630 -20.52 16.90 0.05
CA HIS A 630 -19.81 16.83 -1.23
C HIS A 630 -20.81 16.55 -2.36
N ALA A 631 -20.71 17.30 -3.45
CA ALA A 631 -21.48 17.05 -4.67
C ALA A 631 -20.87 15.88 -5.47
N ILE A 632 -21.69 15.19 -6.25
CA ILE A 632 -21.20 14.25 -7.25
C ILE A 632 -20.51 15.06 -8.37
N ASP A 633 -19.22 14.85 -8.57
CA ASP A 633 -18.47 15.54 -9.62
C ASP A 633 -18.69 14.89 -11.00
N VAL A 634 -19.39 15.62 -11.87
CA VAL A 634 -19.70 15.25 -13.25
C VAL A 634 -18.78 15.93 -14.28
N ALA A 635 -17.67 16.52 -13.83
CA ALA A 635 -16.71 17.25 -14.64
C ALA A 635 -15.26 16.74 -14.48
N THR A 636 -15.08 15.52 -13.95
CA THR A 636 -13.76 14.87 -13.81
C THR A 636 -13.01 14.74 -15.16
N PRO A 637 -11.68 14.52 -15.14
CA PRO A 637 -10.90 14.24 -16.36
C PRO A 637 -11.46 13.10 -17.22
N ILE A 638 -12.07 12.09 -16.59
CA ILE A 638 -12.73 10.97 -17.30
C ILE A 638 -13.97 11.46 -18.06
N HIS A 639 -14.79 12.33 -17.46
CA HIS A 639 -15.94 12.94 -18.14
C HIS A 639 -15.50 13.78 -19.34
N GLN A 640 -14.43 14.57 -19.17
CA GLN A 640 -13.88 15.41 -20.24
C GLN A 640 -13.36 14.56 -21.40
N ALA A 641 -12.55 13.53 -21.10
CA ALA A 641 -12.06 12.58 -22.10
C ALA A 641 -13.22 11.85 -22.80
N ARG A 642 -14.29 11.49 -22.06
CA ARG A 642 -15.45 10.77 -22.62
C ARG A 642 -16.27 11.65 -23.56
N LYS A 643 -16.38 12.96 -23.29
CA LYS A 643 -16.99 13.92 -24.22
C LYS A 643 -16.23 13.99 -25.55
N ALA A 644 -14.90 13.86 -25.52
CA ALA A 644 -14.07 13.92 -26.72
C ALA A 644 -14.06 12.62 -27.53
N HIS A 645 -14.07 11.46 -26.87
CA HIS A 645 -13.85 10.16 -27.51
C HIS A 645 -15.08 9.22 -27.52
N GLY A 646 -16.18 9.61 -26.85
CA GLY A 646 -17.39 8.80 -26.77
C GLY A 646 -17.16 7.45 -26.09
N GLU A 647 -17.87 6.42 -26.56
CA GLU A 647 -17.79 5.06 -26.02
C GLU A 647 -16.44 4.38 -26.24
N ARG A 648 -15.58 4.92 -27.12
CA ARG A 648 -14.23 4.38 -27.32
C ARG A 648 -13.32 4.59 -26.11
N LEU A 649 -13.63 5.56 -25.26
CA LEU A 649 -12.86 5.79 -24.04
C LEU A 649 -13.21 4.75 -22.98
N LEU A 650 -12.20 4.02 -22.53
CA LEU A 650 -12.31 3.09 -21.42
C LEU A 650 -11.56 3.65 -20.20
N THR A 651 -11.96 3.22 -19.00
CA THR A 651 -11.27 3.58 -17.76
C THR A 651 -10.51 2.38 -17.23
N LEU A 652 -9.18 2.47 -17.23
CA LEU A 652 -8.27 1.44 -16.75
C LEU A 652 -8.01 1.56 -15.25
N MET A 653 -8.15 0.44 -14.54
CA MET A 653 -7.61 0.26 -13.19
C MET A 653 -6.42 -0.69 -13.20
N THR A 654 -5.42 -0.41 -12.38
CA THR A 654 -4.30 -1.33 -12.17
C THR A 654 -4.53 -2.22 -10.95
N THR A 655 -4.03 -3.45 -10.95
CA THR A 655 -4.23 -4.42 -9.85
C THR A 655 -2.95 -5.20 -9.57
N ARG A 656 -2.88 -5.85 -8.41
CA ARG A 656 -1.78 -6.77 -8.07
C ARG A 656 -2.11 -8.17 -8.59
N SER A 657 -1.11 -8.85 -9.16
CA SER A 657 -1.22 -10.27 -9.45
C SER A 657 -1.02 -11.13 -8.19
N HIS A 658 -1.44 -12.40 -8.21
CA HIS A 658 -1.25 -13.31 -7.08
C HIS A 658 0.23 -13.56 -6.71
N ASP A 659 1.11 -13.79 -7.68
CA ASP A 659 2.55 -14.06 -7.46
C ASP A 659 3.41 -12.79 -7.40
N GLN A 660 2.90 -11.75 -6.72
CA GLN A 660 3.55 -10.46 -6.61
C GLN A 660 3.32 -9.87 -5.22
N TYR A 661 4.31 -9.13 -4.72
CA TYR A 661 4.13 -8.24 -3.59
C TYR A 661 4.73 -6.86 -3.88
N ASN A 662 3.89 -5.83 -3.86
CA ASN A 662 4.25 -4.51 -4.40
C ASN A 662 4.88 -4.64 -5.80
N THR A 663 6.11 -4.16 -6.02
CA THR A 663 6.85 -4.29 -7.28
C THR A 663 7.76 -5.53 -7.32
N THR A 664 7.84 -6.30 -6.23
CA THR A 664 8.58 -7.56 -6.21
C THR A 664 7.72 -8.65 -6.87
N ILE A 665 8.21 -9.19 -7.99
CA ILE A 665 7.53 -10.24 -8.75
C ILE A 665 8.14 -11.59 -8.35
N TYR A 666 7.36 -12.44 -7.69
CA TYR A 666 7.81 -13.79 -7.31
C TYR A 666 7.61 -14.81 -8.44
N GLY A 667 6.61 -14.56 -9.28
CA GLY A 667 6.25 -15.41 -10.42
C GLY A 667 5.43 -14.66 -11.45
N LEU A 668 5.28 -15.27 -12.62
CA LEU A 668 4.53 -14.72 -13.75
C LEU A 668 3.08 -15.21 -13.79
N ASP A 669 2.62 -15.85 -12.72
CA ASP A 669 1.28 -16.44 -12.65
C ASP A 669 0.35 -15.54 -11.81
N ASP A 670 -0.90 -15.45 -12.25
CA ASP A 670 -2.05 -15.10 -11.43
C ASP A 670 -3.09 -16.20 -11.59
N ARG A 671 -2.95 -17.23 -10.76
CA ARG A 671 -3.87 -18.37 -10.79
C ARG A 671 -5.32 -17.94 -10.55
N TYR A 672 -5.60 -16.93 -9.73
CA TYR A 672 -6.97 -16.57 -9.41
C TYR A 672 -7.69 -15.90 -10.58
N ARG A 673 -6.93 -15.23 -11.45
CA ARG A 673 -7.44 -14.65 -12.70
C ARG A 673 -7.17 -15.52 -13.93
N GLY A 674 -6.57 -16.69 -13.75
CA GLY A 674 -6.32 -17.65 -14.82
C GLY A 674 -5.19 -17.26 -15.76
N VAL A 675 -4.23 -16.46 -15.30
CA VAL A 675 -3.09 -16.01 -16.12
C VAL A 675 -1.85 -16.79 -15.74
N TYR A 676 -1.16 -17.38 -16.70
CA TYR A 676 0.04 -18.19 -16.45
C TYR A 676 1.18 -17.80 -17.39
N GLY A 677 2.39 -17.71 -16.86
CA GLY A 677 3.62 -17.46 -17.62
C GLY A 677 3.70 -16.07 -18.28
N GLN A 678 2.84 -15.11 -17.92
CA GLN A 678 2.81 -13.76 -18.51
C GLN A 678 2.11 -12.75 -17.62
N ARG A 679 2.41 -11.46 -17.81
CA ARG A 679 1.82 -10.36 -17.01
C ARG A 679 1.26 -9.20 -17.84
N ARG A 680 1.64 -9.08 -19.11
CA ARG A 680 1.08 -8.05 -20.00
C ARG A 680 -0.28 -8.48 -20.55
N VAL A 681 -1.28 -8.47 -19.67
CA VAL A 681 -2.67 -8.82 -19.97
C VAL A 681 -3.59 -7.63 -19.69
N LEU A 682 -4.67 -7.52 -20.45
CA LEU A 682 -5.69 -6.50 -20.31
C LEU A 682 -7.08 -7.16 -20.22
N PHE A 683 -7.67 -7.12 -19.04
CA PHE A 683 -9.00 -7.64 -18.76
C PHE A 683 -10.06 -6.66 -19.28
N ALA A 684 -10.96 -7.15 -20.13
CA ALA A 684 -11.98 -6.32 -20.79
C ALA A 684 -13.33 -7.02 -20.83
N ASN A 685 -14.40 -6.23 -20.80
CA ASN A 685 -15.76 -6.73 -20.97
C ASN A 685 -15.98 -7.18 -22.42
N LYS A 686 -16.66 -8.31 -22.61
CA LYS A 686 -17.01 -8.87 -23.92
C LYS A 686 -17.70 -7.86 -24.85
N ASP A 687 -18.64 -7.09 -24.33
CA ASP A 687 -19.44 -6.16 -25.13
C ASP A 687 -18.62 -4.93 -25.54
N ASP A 688 -17.65 -4.52 -24.72
CA ASP A 688 -16.72 -3.45 -25.08
C ASP A 688 -15.72 -3.92 -26.14
N LEU A 689 -15.26 -5.18 -26.06
CA LEU A 689 -14.44 -5.79 -27.12
C LEU A 689 -15.19 -5.81 -28.46
N ALA A 690 -16.45 -6.27 -28.44
CA ALA A 690 -17.30 -6.29 -29.63
C ALA A 690 -17.55 -4.88 -30.20
N MET A 691 -17.84 -3.90 -29.32
CA MET A 691 -18.03 -2.49 -29.70
C MET A 691 -16.78 -1.89 -30.36
N LEU A 692 -15.60 -2.24 -29.86
CA LEU A 692 -14.31 -1.75 -30.40
C LEU A 692 -13.78 -2.55 -31.60
N GLY A 693 -14.42 -3.67 -31.95
CA GLY A 693 -13.96 -4.56 -33.03
C GLY A 693 -12.74 -5.41 -32.67
N PHE A 694 -12.51 -5.66 -31.37
CA PHE A 694 -11.44 -6.52 -30.87
C PHE A 694 -11.94 -7.92 -30.51
N VAL A 695 -11.02 -8.89 -30.47
CA VAL A 695 -11.28 -10.25 -30.00
C VAL A 695 -10.33 -10.65 -28.88
N ALA A 696 -10.80 -11.49 -27.95
CA ALA A 696 -9.94 -12.04 -26.91
C ALA A 696 -8.76 -12.83 -27.52
N GLY A 697 -7.58 -12.72 -26.91
CA GLY A 697 -6.33 -13.28 -27.43
C GLY A 697 -5.58 -12.38 -28.41
N GLN A 698 -6.19 -11.29 -28.89
CA GLN A 698 -5.48 -10.26 -29.67
C GLN A 698 -4.58 -9.41 -28.76
N ARG A 699 -3.46 -8.91 -29.30
CA ARG A 699 -2.64 -7.90 -28.62
C ARG A 699 -3.04 -6.48 -28.97
N VAL A 700 -3.06 -5.63 -27.96
CA VAL A 700 -3.36 -4.21 -28.09
C VAL A 700 -2.30 -3.35 -27.43
N ASP A 701 -2.15 -2.14 -27.94
CA ASP A 701 -1.46 -1.09 -27.23
C ASP A 701 -2.48 -0.18 -26.53
N ILE A 702 -2.04 0.44 -25.44
CA ILE A 702 -2.86 1.29 -24.59
C ILE A 702 -2.27 2.69 -24.62
N THR A 703 -3.08 3.69 -24.92
CA THR A 703 -2.69 5.11 -24.87
C THR A 703 -3.51 5.81 -23.80
N SER A 704 -2.89 6.54 -22.88
CA SER A 704 -3.65 7.34 -21.91
C SER A 704 -4.09 8.68 -22.50
N VAL A 705 -5.27 9.15 -22.07
CA VAL A 705 -5.88 10.40 -22.55
C VAL A 705 -5.80 11.44 -21.44
N TRP A 706 -4.88 12.38 -21.57
CA TRP A 706 -4.69 13.45 -20.59
C TRP A 706 -4.38 14.80 -21.27
N ALA A 707 -4.71 15.89 -20.59
CA ALA A 707 -4.70 17.24 -21.17
C ALA A 707 -3.32 17.94 -21.13
N ASP A 708 -2.25 17.27 -20.70
CA ASP A 708 -0.93 17.87 -20.54
C ASP A 708 -0.05 17.85 -21.80
N GLY A 709 -0.57 17.33 -22.92
CA GLY A 709 0.14 17.28 -24.20
C GLY A 709 1.25 16.24 -24.26
N ILE A 710 1.36 15.34 -23.27
CA ILE A 710 2.35 14.26 -23.23
C ILE A 710 1.64 12.96 -23.59
N GLU A 711 2.03 12.36 -24.72
CA GLU A 711 1.57 11.04 -25.11
C GLU A 711 2.20 9.97 -24.21
N ARG A 712 1.38 9.03 -23.73
CA ARG A 712 1.82 7.92 -22.87
C ARG A 712 1.27 6.63 -23.42
N HIS A 713 2.16 5.68 -23.62
CA HIS A 713 1.88 4.45 -24.35
C HIS A 713 2.37 3.22 -23.58
N ALA A 714 1.65 2.12 -23.68
CA ALA A 714 2.06 0.82 -23.16
C ALA A 714 1.65 -0.30 -24.13
N GLU A 715 2.64 -1.00 -24.66
CA GLU A 715 2.46 -1.85 -25.85
C GLU A 715 2.10 -3.31 -25.56
N GLY A 716 1.55 -4.02 -26.54
CA GLY A 716 1.56 -5.48 -26.60
C GLY A 716 0.85 -6.20 -25.45
N PHE A 717 -0.26 -5.68 -24.94
CA PHE A 717 -1.07 -6.35 -23.92
C PHE A 717 -2.02 -7.37 -24.55
N LEU A 718 -2.05 -8.59 -24.02
CA LEU A 718 -2.99 -9.63 -24.46
C LEU A 718 -4.40 -9.34 -23.90
N LEU A 719 -5.39 -9.21 -24.78
CA LEU A 719 -6.78 -9.05 -24.40
C LEU A 719 -7.34 -10.33 -23.78
N VAL A 720 -7.91 -10.20 -22.58
CA VAL A 720 -8.56 -11.29 -21.85
C VAL A 720 -10.00 -10.87 -21.60
N GLU A 721 -10.95 -11.62 -22.18
CA GLU A 721 -12.36 -11.45 -21.83
C GLU A 721 -12.55 -11.74 -20.34
N TYR A 722 -13.18 -10.80 -19.62
CA TYR A 722 -13.35 -10.90 -18.19
C TYR A 722 -14.70 -10.32 -17.75
N ASP A 723 -15.25 -10.83 -16.65
CA ASP A 723 -16.45 -10.27 -16.02
C ASP A 723 -16.07 -8.97 -15.27
N ILE A 724 -15.91 -7.88 -16.03
CA ILE A 724 -15.67 -6.51 -15.57
C ILE A 724 -16.82 -5.59 -16.06
N PRO A 725 -17.24 -4.54 -15.33
CA PRO A 725 -18.28 -3.63 -15.79
C PRO A 725 -17.93 -2.98 -17.13
N ARG A 726 -18.94 -2.70 -17.96
CA ARG A 726 -18.72 -2.01 -19.25
C ARG A 726 -18.06 -0.64 -19.06
N GLY A 727 -17.24 -0.25 -20.03
CA GLY A 727 -16.44 0.97 -20.00
C GLY A 727 -15.21 0.89 -19.08
N CYS A 728 -14.93 -0.27 -18.48
CA CYS A 728 -13.83 -0.46 -17.54
C CYS A 728 -12.84 -1.51 -18.05
N LEU A 729 -11.56 -1.32 -17.71
CA LEU A 729 -10.47 -2.24 -17.99
C LEU A 729 -9.68 -2.56 -16.73
N GLY A 730 -9.05 -3.73 -16.69
CA GLY A 730 -8.12 -4.11 -15.61
C GLY A 730 -6.77 -4.58 -16.17
N ALA A 731 -5.67 -4.19 -15.56
CA ALA A 731 -4.34 -4.72 -15.88
C ALA A 731 -3.48 -4.85 -14.61
N TYR A 732 -2.29 -5.45 -14.73
CA TYR A 732 -1.34 -5.48 -13.62
C TYR A 732 -0.49 -4.20 -13.56
N TYR A 733 -0.11 -3.82 -12.34
CA TYR A 733 1.02 -2.91 -12.11
C TYR A 733 2.28 -3.75 -11.81
N PRO A 734 3.49 -3.25 -12.11
CA PRO A 734 3.78 -1.91 -12.63
C PRO A 734 3.67 -1.77 -14.16
N GLU A 735 3.23 -2.81 -14.89
CA GLU A 735 3.23 -2.82 -16.37
C GLU A 735 2.48 -1.65 -17.01
N THR A 736 1.53 -1.06 -16.28
CA THR A 736 0.68 0.06 -16.72
C THR A 736 0.95 1.38 -16.00
N ASN A 737 1.96 1.43 -15.10
CA ASN A 737 2.41 2.69 -14.51
C ASN A 737 2.88 3.75 -15.53
N PRO A 738 3.47 3.38 -16.70
CA PRO A 738 3.76 4.36 -17.76
C PRO A 738 2.55 5.16 -18.25
N LEU A 739 1.33 4.62 -18.10
CA LEU A 739 0.10 5.25 -18.55
C LEU A 739 -0.43 6.30 -17.58
N VAL A 740 -0.02 6.27 -16.31
CA VAL A 740 -0.54 7.16 -15.26
C VAL A 740 0.13 8.53 -15.41
N PRO A 741 -0.60 9.59 -15.78
CA PRO A 741 0.01 10.91 -15.88
C PRO A 741 0.51 11.38 -14.52
N LEU A 742 1.69 11.99 -14.47
CA LEU A 742 2.27 12.49 -13.21
C LEU A 742 1.35 13.48 -12.49
N SER A 743 0.62 14.33 -13.23
CA SER A 743 -0.35 15.30 -12.69
C SER A 743 -1.70 14.70 -12.31
N SER A 744 -1.93 13.41 -12.61
CA SER A 744 -3.17 12.72 -12.30
C SER A 744 -3.16 12.22 -10.86
N VAL A 745 -3.55 13.10 -9.94
CA VAL A 745 -3.59 12.83 -8.50
C VAL A 745 -4.96 13.08 -7.88
N ALA A 746 -5.22 12.40 -6.75
CA ALA A 746 -6.34 12.62 -5.86
C ALA A 746 -6.28 14.03 -5.25
N ASP A 747 -7.39 14.77 -5.35
CA ASP A 747 -7.46 16.13 -4.84
C ASP A 747 -7.32 16.16 -3.32
N GLY A 748 -6.44 17.04 -2.82
CA GLY A 748 -6.11 17.18 -1.40
C GLY A 748 -5.11 16.16 -0.84
N ALA A 749 -4.84 15.05 -1.54
CA ALA A 749 -3.96 13.97 -1.06
C ALA A 749 -2.69 13.74 -1.91
N GLY A 750 -2.68 14.14 -3.19
CA GLY A 750 -1.51 13.91 -4.05
C GLY A 750 -1.30 12.45 -4.47
N THR A 751 -2.21 11.54 -4.11
CA THR A 751 -2.14 10.11 -4.50
C THR A 751 -2.38 9.93 -6.00
N PRO A 752 -1.48 9.26 -6.74
CA PRO A 752 -1.70 8.98 -8.16
C PRO A 752 -2.99 8.21 -8.40
N THR A 753 -3.75 8.57 -9.43
CA THR A 753 -5.04 7.95 -9.75
C THR A 753 -4.89 6.63 -10.51
N SER A 754 -4.02 5.74 -10.02
CA SER A 754 -3.67 4.47 -10.69
C SER A 754 -4.84 3.49 -10.82
N LYS A 755 -6.01 3.80 -10.24
CA LYS A 755 -7.21 2.98 -10.39
C LYS A 755 -8.21 3.56 -11.37
N SER A 756 -7.98 4.74 -11.97
CA SER A 756 -8.93 5.34 -12.90
C SER A 756 -8.22 6.17 -13.99
N ILE A 757 -7.55 5.47 -14.90
CA ILE A 757 -6.79 6.05 -16.00
C ILE A 757 -7.67 6.05 -17.26
N PRO A 758 -8.05 7.20 -17.83
CA PRO A 758 -8.75 7.24 -19.12
C PRO A 758 -7.80 6.79 -20.24
N VAL A 759 -8.22 5.80 -21.03
CA VAL A 759 -7.37 5.19 -22.08
C VAL A 759 -8.13 4.90 -23.37
N LEU A 760 -7.37 4.80 -24.46
CA LEU A 760 -7.78 4.28 -25.76
C LEU A 760 -6.97 3.03 -26.10
N LEU A 761 -7.57 2.16 -26.91
CA LEU A 761 -6.94 0.93 -27.38
C LEU A 761 -6.70 0.97 -28.89
N THR A 762 -5.55 0.45 -29.31
CA THR A 762 -5.17 0.22 -30.72
C THR A 762 -4.63 -1.19 -30.90
N ALA A 763 -4.74 -1.75 -32.10
CA ALA A 763 -4.11 -3.04 -32.38
C ALA A 763 -2.58 -2.91 -32.28
N SER A 764 -1.96 -3.84 -31.56
CA SER A 764 -0.50 -3.86 -31.36
C SER A 764 0.21 -4.37 -32.63
N ALA A 765 1.27 -3.68 -33.03
CA ALA A 765 2.21 -4.18 -34.05
C ALA A 765 3.23 -5.18 -33.46
N VAL A 766 3.36 -5.22 -32.14
CA VAL A 766 4.27 -6.12 -31.42
C VAL A 766 3.69 -7.54 -31.47
N GLU A 767 4.43 -8.47 -32.10
CA GLU A 767 4.13 -9.91 -32.05
C GLU A 767 4.26 -10.45 -30.62
N ALA A 768 3.83 -11.68 -30.37
CA ALA A 768 3.90 -12.25 -29.03
C ALA A 768 5.33 -12.28 -28.49
N VAL A 769 5.68 -11.31 -27.63
CA VAL A 769 6.93 -11.33 -26.89
C VAL A 769 6.87 -12.52 -25.94
N ALA A 770 7.77 -13.48 -26.12
CA ALA A 770 7.98 -14.55 -25.16
C ALA A 770 8.53 -13.92 -23.87
N ALA A 771 7.84 -14.16 -22.75
CA ALA A 771 8.18 -13.63 -21.44
C ALA A 771 9.59 -14.02 -20.95
#